data_AF-A0A080LST8-F1
#
_entry.id   AF-A0A080LST8-F1
#
_cell.length_a   1.000
_cell.length_b   1.000
_cell.length_c   1.000
_cell.angle_alpha   90.00
_cell.angle_beta   90.00
_cell.angle_gamma   90.00
#
_symmetry.space_group_name_H-M   'P 1'
#
loop_
_entity.id
_entity.type
_entity.pdbx_description
1 polymer ?
#
loop_
_entity_poly.entity_id
_entity_poly.type
_entity_poly.pdbx_seq_one_letter_code
_entity_poly.pdbx_strand_id
1 'polypeptide(L)'
;MSKHRTGSLHTPVPAADSGAFRLGWLLYLVFIVYGSLVPLDFHALPLDQAWAQFRQLPMLQIGAEGRADWVANGVLYVPAGFLTVVVLGGGKGGLWRRFPRLAGAALFCIALALAVEFTQLFFPQRTFSRNDVIAEVIGSLVGILLAANWSDWFSQLLASWVGTLDQLLVRALQAYAVGYLVFSLFPFDFMISAGEFAGKLNADGWGWFLAGQTTERGAIVLAAKLLAEMLAVVPVGVMLGRRNQLRGRSATGNALLYGGLLGLAIEAIQFLMFSGVSQGASLLTRIGGMYLGALFWQERRRFRDLPNSGVGKRLAPWLGLLYLPALVAVNGWFDHSWHGLELAGKTLAETRFLPFYYHYYTTEQAALLSVAAVALMYAPIGGLAWLRRLSPAVAFWLALLVAGMIETSKLFLAGFHPDPTNLLIAAFAAWSLTSLLRQFYSAVADEVQQPEERPVKVATTTAEPARIAVSSWFSLAGTLALAAWVAVDFPIYSLLLAVLLLAYAALLWFRPQLLWMVIPAALPLLDLAPWSGRFFLDEFDFLVMVSLALGYVRTRALQRGVYRDWWALAVTGLLALTLTISALRGGLLPLSLPDVNAFTNYYSPYNALRAGKGALWALLLFGLIRRFEADGRDIRGLFAGGMVVGLAGIVAVVLWERAVFPGLFNFADVYRVTGPFSQMHTGGADIEVYLTAAVPFVVLLVMIRTLWARLVGILLFPAATYALMVTFSRAGYAGYGIALAGACLVILLSPRKGPEPGAPPVHANHARGLGVFALNRWALPVGLLALAVVVALPIYSGSFAQERLSQVRADLAVRQAHWADTLAMRDSGLASTLFGMGFGRFPERHYWRSSEPRAASYRLESEAGNVFLRLGAGLSLYMEQLVTVQPHRDYVLHLALRSSQPVTLSASLCEKWLLTSGRCVFGTAASEGRQWEEHQIRLASGEVGAGSGLLHVPVKLSLQNTSAASLDLDNVRLLNEDGADLTDNGGFSRALDRWFFSVDDDLPWHVWSMPVAILFEQGVIGLLAFAVMLLLGVWRTGRRARQGDIMAGCFLASLLGVLFIGSVDSIIDSPRFLLLLLLLCRVGWMWSETVGVPAMRLSTPQTSRY
;
A
#
# COMPACT_ATOMS: atom_id res chain seq x y z
N MET A 1 -8.01 22.46 -60.80
CA MET A 1 -8.32 22.02 -59.42
C MET A 1 -7.79 20.60 -59.23
N SER A 2 -6.54 20.49 -58.80
CA SER A 2 -5.83 19.23 -58.55
C SER A 2 -5.87 18.93 -57.04
N LYS A 3 -6.44 17.79 -56.64
CA LYS A 3 -6.40 17.29 -55.25
C LYS A 3 -5.29 16.25 -55.13
N HIS A 4 -4.17 16.63 -54.53
CA HIS A 4 -3.11 15.71 -54.12
C HIS A 4 -3.62 14.75 -53.04
N ARG A 5 -3.58 13.45 -53.34
CA ARG A 5 -3.66 12.35 -52.37
C ARG A 5 -2.29 12.18 -51.72
N THR A 6 -2.15 12.55 -50.45
CA THR A 6 -1.04 12.10 -49.60
C THR A 6 -1.42 10.76 -48.98
N GLY A 7 -1.10 9.67 -49.67
CA GLY A 7 -1.14 8.33 -49.10
C GLY A 7 0.12 8.10 -48.25
N SER A 8 -0.03 7.99 -46.93
CA SER A 8 1.03 7.44 -46.08
C SER A 8 1.08 5.93 -46.33
N LEU A 9 2.05 5.50 -47.14
CA LEU A 9 2.45 4.09 -47.24
C LEU A 9 2.87 3.60 -45.85
N HIS A 10 1.97 2.94 -45.14
CA HIS A 10 2.37 1.97 -44.10
C HIS A 10 2.98 0.78 -44.84
N THR A 11 4.29 0.84 -45.09
CA THR A 11 5.05 -0.36 -45.40
C THR A 11 4.92 -1.32 -44.22
N PRO A 12 4.44 -2.56 -44.42
CA PRO A 12 4.48 -3.57 -43.38
C PRO A 12 5.95 -3.76 -42.98
N VAL A 13 6.25 -3.61 -41.69
CA VAL A 13 7.56 -3.94 -41.13
C VAL A 13 7.86 -5.40 -41.52
N PRO A 14 8.99 -5.69 -42.16
CA PRO A 14 9.36 -7.06 -42.50
C PRO A 14 9.33 -7.90 -41.22
N ALA A 15 8.69 -9.07 -41.27
CA ALA A 15 8.70 -10.02 -40.18
C ALA A 15 10.16 -10.32 -39.83
N ALA A 16 10.58 -10.02 -38.60
CA ALA A 16 11.93 -10.28 -38.13
C ALA A 16 12.33 -11.73 -38.42
N ASP A 17 13.53 -11.93 -38.96
CA ASP A 17 14.04 -13.23 -39.39
C ASP A 17 14.01 -14.24 -38.24
N SER A 18 13.30 -15.35 -38.43
CA SER A 18 13.21 -16.45 -37.46
C SER A 18 14.58 -17.03 -37.06
N GLY A 19 15.62 -16.76 -37.85
CA GLY A 19 17.01 -17.15 -37.57
C GLY A 19 17.64 -16.43 -36.38
N ALA A 20 17.33 -15.15 -36.15
CA ALA A 20 17.93 -14.38 -35.06
C ALA A 20 17.46 -14.87 -33.68
N PHE A 21 16.18 -15.23 -33.54
CA PHE A 21 15.63 -15.79 -32.30
C PHE A 21 16.22 -17.16 -31.96
N ARG A 22 16.42 -18.01 -32.97
CA ARG A 22 17.04 -19.33 -32.78
C ARG A 22 18.51 -19.21 -32.39
N LEU A 23 19.24 -18.28 -33.00
CA LEU A 23 20.62 -18.00 -32.64
C LEU A 23 20.73 -17.48 -31.20
N GLY A 24 19.89 -16.52 -30.80
CA GLY A 24 19.86 -15.99 -29.44
C GLY A 24 19.52 -17.07 -28.39
N TRP A 25 18.54 -17.92 -28.68
CA TRP A 25 18.21 -19.07 -27.84
C TRP A 25 19.37 -20.06 -27.74
N LEU A 26 20.02 -20.42 -28.86
CA LEU A 26 21.16 -21.33 -28.86
C LEU A 26 22.34 -20.76 -28.05
N LEU A 27 22.69 -19.50 -28.27
CA LEU A 27 23.76 -18.83 -27.52
C LEU A 27 23.48 -18.80 -26.02
N TYR A 28 22.22 -18.58 -25.62
CA TYR A 28 21.84 -18.59 -24.21
C TYR A 28 21.91 -19.99 -23.60
N LEU A 29 21.52 -21.04 -24.33
CA LEU A 29 21.68 -22.42 -23.87
C LEU A 29 23.16 -22.80 -23.71
N VAL A 30 24.01 -22.43 -24.67
CA VAL A 30 25.45 -22.62 -24.57
C VAL A 30 26.01 -21.87 -23.36
N PHE A 31 25.52 -20.65 -23.09
CA PHE A 31 25.91 -19.88 -21.92
C PHE A 31 25.54 -20.57 -20.60
N ILE A 32 24.31 -21.11 -20.48
CA ILE A 32 23.90 -21.87 -19.27
C ILE A 32 24.80 -23.10 -19.10
N VAL A 33 24.92 -23.93 -20.14
CA VAL A 33 25.70 -25.17 -20.07
C VAL A 33 27.16 -24.87 -19.75
N TYR A 34 27.76 -23.87 -20.40
CA TYR A 34 29.13 -23.44 -20.09
C TYR A 34 29.23 -22.93 -18.64
N GLY A 35 28.35 -22.01 -18.24
CA GLY A 35 28.33 -21.40 -16.92
C GLY A 35 28.12 -22.40 -15.78
N SER A 36 27.39 -23.48 -16.02
CA SER A 36 27.17 -24.58 -15.06
C SER A 36 28.33 -25.58 -15.00
N LEU A 37 29.25 -25.57 -15.97
CA LEU A 37 30.37 -26.53 -16.07
C LEU A 37 31.77 -25.91 -15.81
N VAL A 38 31.93 -24.59 -15.91
CA VAL A 38 33.17 -23.88 -15.51
C VAL A 38 33.56 -24.33 -14.09
N PRO A 39 34.83 -24.62 -13.76
CA PRO A 39 36.05 -24.35 -14.52
C PRO A 39 36.44 -25.45 -15.52
N LEU A 40 35.54 -26.37 -15.88
CA LEU A 40 35.75 -27.42 -16.89
C LEU A 40 36.80 -28.49 -16.50
N ASP A 41 36.94 -28.76 -15.21
CA ASP A 41 37.81 -29.82 -14.69
C ASP A 41 37.09 -31.19 -14.71
N PHE A 42 37.19 -31.91 -15.82
CA PHE A 42 36.45 -33.15 -16.05
C PHE A 42 37.13 -34.37 -15.40
N HIS A 43 36.38 -35.10 -14.58
CA HIS A 43 36.77 -36.35 -13.97
C HIS A 43 35.81 -37.46 -14.41
N ALA A 44 36.35 -38.48 -15.10
CA ALA A 44 35.54 -39.59 -15.58
C ALA A 44 35.00 -40.44 -14.42
N LEU A 45 33.69 -40.62 -14.38
CA LEU A 45 32.98 -41.53 -13.48
C LEU A 45 32.30 -42.65 -14.29
N PRO A 46 32.33 -43.91 -13.82
CA PRO A 46 31.50 -44.96 -14.40
C PRO A 46 30.01 -44.59 -14.38
N LEU A 47 29.29 -44.84 -15.47
CA LEU A 47 27.88 -44.41 -15.63
C LEU A 47 26.94 -45.01 -14.59
N ASP A 48 27.20 -46.24 -14.15
CA ASP A 48 26.47 -46.93 -13.08
C ASP A 48 26.64 -46.21 -11.73
N GLN A 49 27.85 -45.75 -11.42
CA GLN A 49 28.14 -44.98 -10.21
C GLN A 49 27.54 -43.58 -10.27
N ALA A 50 27.68 -42.87 -11.40
CA ALA A 50 27.07 -41.55 -11.61
C ALA A 50 25.54 -41.62 -11.45
N TRP A 51 24.90 -42.63 -12.03
CA TRP A 51 23.46 -42.84 -11.92
C TRP A 51 23.01 -43.19 -10.49
N ALA A 52 23.79 -43.99 -9.77
CA ALA A 52 23.52 -44.30 -8.36
C ALA A 52 23.60 -43.06 -7.47
N GLN A 53 24.61 -42.21 -7.68
CA GLN A 53 24.77 -40.93 -6.96
C GLN A 53 23.64 -39.95 -7.29
N PHE A 54 23.26 -39.83 -8.56
CA PHE A 54 22.15 -38.96 -8.98
C PHE A 54 20.81 -39.34 -8.34
N ARG A 55 20.52 -40.65 -8.16
CA ARG A 55 19.31 -41.10 -7.46
C ARG A 55 19.27 -40.67 -5.99
N GLN A 56 20.42 -40.47 -5.37
CA GLN A 56 20.58 -40.03 -3.99
C GLN A 56 20.85 -38.53 -3.87
N LEU A 57 20.49 -37.75 -4.90
CA LEU A 57 20.62 -36.29 -4.93
C LEU A 57 20.23 -35.65 -3.58
N PRO A 58 21.15 -34.97 -2.88
CA PRO A 58 20.89 -34.46 -1.54
C PRO A 58 19.97 -33.23 -1.56
N MET A 59 19.19 -33.06 -0.50
CA MET A 59 18.46 -31.82 -0.20
C MET A 59 19.29 -31.04 0.83
N LEU A 60 19.97 -29.98 0.39
CA LEU A 60 20.85 -29.20 1.26
C LEU A 60 20.02 -28.27 2.17
N GLN A 61 20.45 -28.08 3.42
CA GLN A 61 19.87 -27.05 4.30
C GLN A 61 20.42 -25.69 3.87
N ILE A 62 19.54 -24.84 3.34
CA ILE A 62 19.92 -23.54 2.77
C ILE A 62 19.91 -22.48 3.87
N GLY A 63 21.10 -22.04 4.31
CA GLY A 63 21.27 -20.85 5.15
C GLY A 63 21.09 -19.54 4.35
N ALA A 64 21.26 -18.38 4.99
CA ALA A 64 21.06 -17.08 4.33
C ALA A 64 21.90 -16.88 3.06
N GLU A 65 23.17 -17.29 3.08
CA GLU A 65 24.08 -17.20 1.94
C GLU A 65 23.71 -18.16 0.79
N GLY A 66 23.28 -19.39 1.11
CA GLY A 66 22.84 -20.35 0.10
C GLY A 66 21.53 -19.97 -0.60
N ARG A 67 20.74 -19.03 -0.05
CA ARG A 67 19.52 -18.53 -0.71
C ARG A 67 19.84 -17.70 -1.94
N ALA A 68 20.94 -16.94 -1.92
CA ALA A 68 21.36 -16.11 -3.04
C ALA A 68 21.69 -16.97 -4.27
N ASP A 69 22.47 -18.04 -4.05
CA ASP A 69 22.81 -19.04 -5.09
C ASP A 69 21.54 -19.73 -5.63
N TRP A 70 20.66 -20.21 -4.74
CA TRP A 70 19.39 -20.82 -5.13
C TRP A 70 18.52 -19.89 -5.99
N VAL A 71 18.40 -18.62 -5.62
CA VAL A 71 17.66 -17.62 -6.43
C VAL A 71 18.36 -17.34 -7.75
N ALA A 72 19.69 -17.23 -7.76
CA ALA A 72 20.47 -16.99 -8.96
C ALA A 72 20.28 -18.11 -10.00
N ASN A 73 20.30 -19.38 -9.58
CA ASN A 73 20.01 -20.54 -10.43
C ASN A 73 18.60 -20.46 -11.03
N GLY A 74 17.61 -20.03 -10.24
CA GLY A 74 16.26 -19.77 -10.74
C GLY A 74 16.20 -18.63 -11.76
N VAL A 75 16.82 -17.49 -11.47
CA VAL A 75 16.85 -16.31 -12.37
C VAL A 75 17.55 -16.64 -13.70
N LEU A 76 18.62 -17.44 -13.67
CA LEU A 76 19.35 -17.89 -14.84
C LEU A 76 18.47 -18.67 -15.83
N TYR A 77 17.51 -19.47 -15.34
CA TYR A 77 16.62 -20.27 -16.18
C TYR A 77 15.36 -19.53 -16.65
N VAL A 78 15.06 -18.33 -16.12
CA VAL A 78 13.92 -17.52 -16.59
C VAL A 78 14.02 -17.20 -18.10
N PRO A 79 15.15 -16.69 -18.64
CA PRO A 79 15.25 -16.47 -20.07
C PRO A 79 15.28 -17.78 -20.88
N ALA A 80 15.74 -18.90 -20.31
CA ALA A 80 15.73 -20.21 -20.98
C ALA A 80 14.28 -20.66 -21.27
N GLY A 81 13.42 -20.64 -20.26
CA GLY A 81 11.99 -20.93 -20.41
C GLY A 81 11.30 -19.96 -21.37
N PHE A 82 11.63 -18.67 -21.27
CA PHE A 82 11.05 -17.64 -22.12
C PHE A 82 11.41 -17.83 -23.60
N LEU A 83 12.70 -17.94 -23.91
CA LEU A 83 13.21 -18.05 -25.29
C LEU A 83 12.78 -19.37 -25.94
N THR A 84 12.67 -20.46 -25.16
CA THR A 84 12.18 -21.76 -25.66
C THR A 84 10.74 -21.64 -26.17
N VAL A 85 9.86 -20.92 -25.45
CA VAL A 85 8.49 -20.66 -25.93
C VAL A 85 8.47 -19.80 -27.18
N VAL A 86 9.37 -18.81 -27.30
CA VAL A 86 9.49 -17.95 -28.48
C VAL A 86 9.94 -18.76 -29.71
N VAL A 87 10.97 -19.60 -29.58
CA VAL A 87 11.48 -20.47 -30.67
C VAL A 87 10.46 -21.51 -31.11
N LEU A 88 9.67 -22.07 -30.19
CA LEU A 88 8.55 -22.98 -30.51
C LEU A 88 7.35 -22.27 -31.17
N GLY A 89 7.49 -20.99 -31.55
CA GLY A 89 6.48 -20.23 -32.30
C GLY A 89 5.47 -19.52 -31.40
N GLY A 90 5.96 -18.85 -30.36
CA GLY A 90 5.15 -18.12 -29.37
C GLY A 90 4.30 -17.00 -30.00
N GLY A 91 3.00 -17.02 -29.71
CA GLY A 91 2.12 -15.83 -29.86
C GLY A 91 0.81 -16.04 -30.62
N LYS A 92 0.73 -16.88 -31.66
CA LYS A 92 -0.46 -16.94 -32.53
C LYS A 92 -1.24 -18.25 -32.41
N GLY A 93 -2.45 -18.19 -31.83
CA GLY A 93 -3.40 -19.31 -31.72
C GLY A 93 -4.01 -19.48 -30.33
N GLY A 94 -5.19 -20.11 -30.22
CA GLY A 94 -5.90 -20.36 -28.95
C GLY A 94 -5.20 -21.34 -28.01
N LEU A 95 -5.66 -21.43 -26.75
CA LEU A 95 -5.03 -22.21 -25.66
C LEU A 95 -4.72 -23.67 -26.05
N TRP A 96 -5.63 -24.34 -26.75
CA TRP A 96 -5.44 -25.71 -27.25
C TRP A 96 -4.27 -25.88 -28.22
N ARG A 97 -3.94 -24.84 -29.01
CA ARG A 97 -2.76 -24.85 -29.90
C ARG A 97 -1.47 -24.43 -29.19
N ARG A 98 -1.58 -23.78 -28.02
CA ARG A 98 -0.45 -23.33 -27.20
C ARG A 98 -0.04 -24.37 -26.15
N PHE A 99 -0.99 -25.11 -25.58
CA PHE A 99 -0.74 -26.13 -24.56
C PHE A 99 0.39 -27.11 -24.92
N PRO A 100 0.41 -27.77 -26.11
CA PRO A 100 1.50 -28.68 -26.45
C PRO A 100 2.86 -27.98 -26.56
N ARG A 101 2.90 -26.69 -26.92
CA ARG A 101 4.14 -25.90 -27.01
C ARG A 101 4.65 -25.47 -25.64
N LEU A 102 3.74 -25.07 -24.74
CA LEU A 102 4.08 -24.73 -23.36
C LEU A 102 4.52 -25.98 -22.58
N ALA A 103 3.81 -27.10 -22.76
CA ALA A 103 4.20 -28.40 -22.22
C ALA A 103 5.54 -28.86 -22.80
N GLY A 104 5.76 -28.70 -24.12
CA GLY A 104 7.04 -29.00 -24.77
C GLY A 104 8.18 -28.13 -24.26
N ALA A 105 7.95 -26.82 -24.05
CA ALA A 105 8.93 -25.92 -23.45
C ALA A 105 9.26 -26.31 -22.01
N ALA A 106 8.25 -26.63 -21.20
CA ALA A 106 8.44 -27.08 -19.82
C ALA A 106 9.23 -28.39 -19.78
N LEU A 107 8.86 -29.37 -20.60
CA LEU A 107 9.57 -30.65 -20.70
C LEU A 107 11.02 -30.46 -21.13
N PHE A 108 11.27 -29.61 -22.13
CA PHE A 108 12.62 -29.29 -22.57
C PHE A 108 13.45 -28.64 -21.45
N CYS A 109 12.90 -27.66 -20.74
CA CYS A 109 13.65 -26.98 -19.67
C CYS A 109 13.90 -27.89 -18.47
N ILE A 110 12.95 -28.74 -18.10
CA ILE A 110 13.14 -29.78 -17.06
C ILE A 110 14.22 -30.77 -17.50
N ALA A 111 14.19 -31.22 -18.75
CA ALA A 111 15.21 -32.12 -19.29
C ALA A 111 16.60 -31.46 -19.31
N LEU A 112 16.67 -30.16 -19.66
CA LEU A 112 17.91 -29.39 -19.62
C LEU A 112 18.47 -29.29 -18.20
N ALA A 113 17.65 -28.88 -17.23
CA ALA A 113 18.02 -28.80 -15.81
C ALA A 113 18.60 -30.13 -15.31
N LEU A 114 17.85 -31.22 -15.50
CA LEU A 114 18.28 -32.56 -15.10
C LEU A 114 19.56 -33.02 -15.83
N ALA A 115 19.71 -32.70 -17.12
CA ALA A 115 20.89 -33.08 -17.89
C ALA A 115 22.14 -32.31 -17.47
N VAL A 116 22.02 -31.00 -17.21
CA VAL A 116 23.10 -30.16 -16.71
C VAL A 116 23.55 -30.65 -15.34
N GLU A 117 22.60 -30.89 -14.42
CA GLU A 117 22.90 -31.39 -13.08
C GLU A 117 23.50 -32.79 -13.07
N PHE A 118 23.00 -33.69 -13.93
CA PHE A 118 23.64 -35.00 -14.11
C PHE A 118 25.07 -34.87 -14.66
N THR A 119 25.31 -33.90 -15.54
CA THR A 119 26.64 -33.67 -16.12
C THR A 119 27.61 -33.08 -15.08
N GLN A 120 27.13 -32.29 -14.12
CA GLN A 120 27.95 -31.73 -13.04
C GLN A 120 28.58 -32.80 -12.14
N LEU A 121 28.04 -34.03 -12.08
CA LEU A 121 28.68 -35.16 -11.39
C LEU A 121 30.11 -35.43 -11.87
N PHE A 122 30.39 -35.17 -13.15
CA PHE A 122 31.71 -35.37 -13.75
C PHE A 122 32.68 -34.20 -13.48
N PHE A 123 32.24 -33.16 -12.74
CA PHE A 123 33.02 -31.96 -12.43
C PHE A 123 33.03 -31.77 -10.90
N PRO A 124 34.00 -32.34 -10.17
CA PRO A 124 33.96 -32.46 -8.71
C PRO A 124 33.93 -31.13 -7.94
N GLN A 125 34.26 -30.02 -8.59
CA GLN A 125 34.18 -28.68 -8.02
C GLN A 125 32.75 -28.12 -8.02
N ARG A 126 31.82 -28.74 -8.77
CA ARG A 126 30.40 -28.35 -8.81
C ARG A 126 29.58 -29.09 -7.76
N THR A 127 28.74 -28.32 -7.07
CA THR A 127 27.71 -28.84 -6.18
C THR A 127 26.47 -29.17 -6.99
N PHE A 128 26.01 -30.42 -6.89
CA PHE A 128 24.76 -30.87 -7.48
C PHE A 128 23.72 -31.08 -6.38
N SER A 129 22.51 -30.54 -6.52
CA SER A 129 21.51 -30.61 -5.44
C SER A 129 20.07 -30.64 -5.93
N ARG A 130 19.16 -31.19 -5.10
CA ARG A 130 17.72 -31.11 -5.41
C ARG A 130 17.21 -29.68 -5.40
N ASN A 131 17.84 -28.82 -4.61
CA ASN A 131 17.45 -27.42 -4.49
C ASN A 131 17.64 -26.70 -5.83
N ASP A 132 18.77 -26.92 -6.48
CA ASP A 132 19.12 -26.27 -7.75
C ASP A 132 18.17 -26.71 -8.86
N VAL A 133 17.93 -28.02 -9.01
CA VAL A 133 16.92 -28.53 -9.95
C VAL A 133 15.55 -27.88 -9.71
N ILE A 134 15.12 -27.71 -8.44
CA ILE A 134 13.86 -27.04 -8.12
C ILE A 134 13.89 -25.57 -8.53
N ALA A 135 14.99 -24.84 -8.24
CA ALA A 135 15.15 -23.44 -8.62
C ALA A 135 15.10 -23.26 -10.15
N GLU A 136 15.88 -24.04 -10.89
CA GLU A 136 15.97 -24.02 -12.34
C GLU A 136 14.60 -24.31 -13.00
N VAL A 137 13.85 -25.28 -12.46
CA VAL A 137 12.50 -25.60 -12.92
C VAL A 137 11.51 -24.46 -12.62
N ILE A 138 11.54 -23.89 -11.42
CA ILE A 138 10.71 -22.72 -11.06
C ILE A 138 11.02 -21.55 -11.99
N GLY A 139 12.31 -21.23 -12.18
CA GLY A 139 12.78 -20.20 -13.08
C GLY A 139 12.27 -20.40 -14.51
N SER A 140 12.42 -21.61 -15.03
CA SER A 140 11.92 -22.00 -16.35
C SER A 140 10.41 -21.81 -16.48
N LEU A 141 9.63 -22.23 -15.49
CA LEU A 141 8.16 -22.06 -15.48
C LEU A 141 7.76 -20.59 -15.45
N VAL A 142 8.44 -19.77 -14.64
CA VAL A 142 8.25 -18.31 -14.63
C VAL A 142 8.55 -17.73 -16.02
N GLY A 143 9.67 -18.13 -16.64
CA GLY A 143 10.02 -17.76 -18.01
C GLY A 143 8.95 -18.11 -19.04
N ILE A 144 8.41 -19.33 -18.97
CA ILE A 144 7.33 -19.82 -19.84
C ILE A 144 6.05 -18.99 -19.65
N LEU A 145 5.68 -18.69 -18.40
CA LEU A 145 4.52 -17.86 -18.08
C LEU A 145 4.68 -16.41 -18.58
N LEU A 146 5.89 -15.86 -18.45
CA LEU A 146 6.22 -14.54 -18.99
C LEU A 146 6.13 -14.55 -20.52
N ALA A 147 6.65 -15.57 -21.20
CA ALA A 147 6.55 -15.69 -22.65
C ALA A 147 5.11 -15.88 -23.14
N ALA A 148 4.27 -16.61 -22.40
CA ALA A 148 2.87 -16.79 -22.74
C ALA A 148 2.10 -15.45 -22.83
N ASN A 149 2.53 -14.45 -22.07
CA ASN A 149 1.88 -13.14 -21.97
C ASN A 149 2.62 -12.02 -22.72
N TRP A 150 3.95 -12.07 -22.79
CA TRP A 150 4.80 -10.97 -23.26
C TRP A 150 5.69 -11.35 -24.46
N SER A 151 5.55 -12.55 -25.03
CA SER A 151 6.26 -12.93 -26.27
C SER A 151 6.02 -11.96 -27.41
N ASP A 152 4.82 -11.37 -27.54
CA ASP A 152 4.53 -10.36 -28.56
C ASP A 152 5.32 -9.06 -28.31
N TRP A 153 5.37 -8.59 -27.06
CA TRP A 153 6.16 -7.40 -26.70
C TRP A 153 7.65 -7.64 -26.93
N PHE A 154 8.16 -8.81 -26.55
CA PHE A 154 9.55 -9.18 -26.73
C PHE A 154 9.92 -9.38 -28.21
N SER A 155 9.02 -10.00 -28.98
CA SER A 155 9.19 -10.16 -30.42
C SER A 155 9.16 -8.81 -31.13
N GLN A 156 8.34 -7.85 -30.66
CA GLN A 156 8.33 -6.48 -31.15
C GLN A 156 9.57 -5.68 -30.70
N LEU A 157 10.06 -5.88 -29.48
CA LEU A 157 11.31 -5.31 -28.99
C LEU A 157 12.47 -5.78 -29.87
N LEU A 158 12.58 -7.07 -30.17
CA LEU A 158 13.61 -7.59 -31.07
C LEU A 158 13.38 -7.18 -32.53
N ALA A 159 12.14 -7.18 -33.02
CA ALA A 159 11.83 -6.69 -34.36
C ALA A 159 12.15 -5.19 -34.52
N SER A 160 12.08 -4.40 -33.44
CA SER A 160 12.49 -2.99 -33.47
C SER A 160 13.99 -2.80 -33.67
N TRP A 161 14.83 -3.83 -33.47
CA TRP A 161 16.25 -3.80 -33.88
C TRP A 161 16.43 -3.64 -35.39
N VAL A 162 15.39 -3.94 -36.17
CA VAL A 162 15.32 -3.76 -37.63
C VAL A 162 14.31 -2.64 -38.01
N GLY A 163 13.66 -2.01 -37.03
CA GLY A 163 12.58 -1.01 -37.22
C GLY A 163 13.04 0.45 -37.11
N THR A 164 12.08 1.39 -36.96
CA THR A 164 12.38 2.83 -36.82
C THR A 164 13.00 3.15 -35.45
N LEU A 165 14.03 4.00 -35.46
CA LEU A 165 14.88 4.33 -34.31
C LEU A 165 14.11 4.84 -33.08
N ASP A 166 13.05 5.62 -33.26
CA ASP A 166 12.25 6.14 -32.14
C ASP A 166 11.49 5.03 -31.39
N GLN A 167 11.06 3.97 -32.09
CA GLN A 167 10.43 2.82 -31.44
C GLN A 167 11.45 1.96 -30.69
N LEU A 168 12.64 1.76 -31.27
CA LEU A 168 13.75 1.04 -30.64
C LEU A 168 14.19 1.72 -29.34
N LEU A 169 14.41 3.05 -29.36
CA LEU A 169 14.88 3.79 -28.19
C LEU A 169 13.92 3.65 -27.00
N VAL A 170 12.61 3.80 -27.23
CA VAL A 170 11.59 3.69 -26.16
C VAL A 170 11.58 2.30 -25.54
N ARG A 171 11.64 1.27 -26.38
CA ARG A 171 11.58 -0.12 -25.92
C ARG A 171 12.88 -0.53 -25.22
N ALA A 172 14.02 -0.06 -25.71
CA ALA A 172 15.32 -0.24 -25.05
C ALA A 172 15.36 0.45 -23.68
N LEU A 173 14.85 1.67 -23.54
CA LEU A 173 14.76 2.36 -22.25
C LEU A 173 13.81 1.66 -21.27
N GLN A 174 12.71 1.06 -21.76
CA GLN A 174 11.83 0.23 -20.93
C GLN A 174 12.54 -1.03 -20.45
N ALA A 175 13.22 -1.74 -21.33
CA ALA A 175 14.00 -2.93 -20.98
C ALA A 175 15.12 -2.60 -19.98
N TYR A 176 15.83 -1.49 -20.21
CA TYR A 176 16.86 -0.99 -19.30
C TYR A 176 16.29 -0.66 -17.91
N ALA A 177 15.13 0.01 -17.83
CA ALA A 177 14.52 0.33 -16.55
C ALA A 177 14.14 -0.92 -15.73
N VAL A 178 13.67 -1.98 -16.40
CA VAL A 178 13.43 -3.28 -15.76
C VAL A 178 14.73 -3.92 -15.33
N GLY A 179 15.74 -3.95 -16.22
CA GLY A 179 17.07 -4.51 -15.93
C GLY A 179 17.76 -3.80 -14.76
N TYR A 180 17.64 -2.47 -14.68
CA TYR A 180 18.17 -1.67 -13.57
C TYR A 180 17.53 -2.05 -12.23
N LEU A 181 16.21 -2.27 -12.19
CA LEU A 181 15.53 -2.73 -10.97
C LEU A 181 15.96 -4.13 -10.57
N VAL A 182 16.03 -5.06 -11.52
CA VAL A 182 16.52 -6.43 -11.27
C VAL A 182 17.96 -6.40 -10.76
N PHE A 183 18.84 -5.65 -11.40
CA PHE A 183 20.23 -5.48 -11.00
C PHE A 183 20.37 -4.87 -9.60
N SER A 184 19.55 -3.86 -9.27
CA SER A 184 19.60 -3.19 -7.96
C SER A 184 19.16 -4.09 -6.80
N LEU A 185 18.36 -5.12 -7.08
CA LEU A 185 17.74 -5.99 -6.07
C LEU A 185 18.28 -7.43 -6.10
N PHE A 186 19.21 -7.74 -7.01
CA PHE A 186 19.87 -9.03 -7.05
C PHE A 186 20.87 -9.14 -5.88
N PRO A 187 20.90 -10.24 -5.10
CA PRO A 187 20.36 -11.58 -5.40
C PRO A 187 18.98 -11.92 -4.80
N PHE A 188 18.20 -10.92 -4.33
CA PHE A 188 16.87 -11.11 -3.71
C PHE A 188 16.88 -11.96 -2.42
N ASP A 189 17.95 -11.87 -1.64
CA ASP A 189 18.16 -12.54 -0.35
C ASP A 189 17.45 -11.82 0.80
N PHE A 190 16.12 -11.75 0.72
CA PHE A 190 15.30 -11.10 1.74
C PHE A 190 15.47 -11.74 3.12
N MET A 191 15.54 -10.90 4.15
CA MET A 191 15.56 -11.34 5.55
C MET A 191 14.19 -11.86 5.97
N ILE A 192 14.17 -13.03 6.59
CA ILE A 192 12.93 -13.75 6.97
C ILE A 192 12.83 -13.99 8.48
N SER A 193 13.90 -13.75 9.24
CA SER A 193 13.92 -13.94 10.70
C SER A 193 14.30 -12.67 11.46
N ALA A 194 13.82 -12.56 12.70
CA ALA A 194 14.19 -11.45 13.60
C ALA A 194 15.70 -11.44 13.92
N GLY A 195 16.36 -12.61 13.95
CA GLY A 195 17.80 -12.72 14.15
C GLY A 195 18.62 -12.14 12.99
N GLU A 196 18.20 -12.41 11.74
CA GLU A 196 18.83 -11.80 10.55
C GLU A 196 18.67 -10.27 10.56
N PHE A 197 17.49 -9.78 10.97
CA PHE A 197 17.23 -8.35 11.08
C PHE A 197 18.08 -7.67 12.17
N ALA A 198 18.22 -8.30 13.35
CA ALA A 198 19.12 -7.83 14.40
C ALA A 198 20.59 -7.84 13.93
N GLY A 199 20.99 -8.86 13.18
CA GLY A 199 22.31 -8.93 12.52
C GLY A 199 22.53 -7.76 11.56
N LYS A 200 21.52 -7.39 10.77
CA LYS A 200 21.59 -6.24 9.86
C LYS A 200 21.77 -4.91 10.59
N LEU A 201 21.08 -4.70 11.71
CA LEU A 201 21.19 -3.47 12.50
C LEU A 201 22.60 -3.28 13.07
N ASN A 202 23.29 -4.38 13.40
CA ASN A 202 24.65 -4.38 13.92
C ASN A 202 25.74 -4.45 12.82
N ALA A 203 25.36 -4.56 11.55
CA ALA A 203 26.29 -4.66 10.43
C ALA A 203 26.56 -3.29 9.77
N ASP A 204 27.74 -3.13 9.19
CA ASP A 204 28.16 -1.91 8.48
C ASP A 204 27.56 -1.74 7.08
N GLY A 205 26.60 -2.60 6.72
CA GLY A 205 25.91 -2.63 5.42
C GLY A 205 24.84 -1.55 5.24
N TRP A 206 24.64 -0.66 6.21
CA TRP A 206 23.73 0.47 6.07
C TRP A 206 24.21 1.72 6.80
N GLY A 207 23.66 2.89 6.45
CA GLY A 207 23.92 4.13 7.17
C GLY A 207 23.04 5.30 6.72
N TRP A 208 22.83 6.28 7.59
CA TRP A 208 21.95 7.43 7.31
C TRP A 208 22.41 8.25 6.11
N PHE A 209 23.71 8.42 5.92
CA PHE A 209 24.29 9.11 4.76
C PHE A 209 25.21 8.19 3.95
N LEU A 210 26.23 7.60 4.58
CA LEU A 210 27.11 6.60 3.99
C LEU A 210 27.10 5.34 4.87
N ALA A 211 27.09 4.16 4.26
CA ALA A 211 27.26 2.89 4.96
C ALA A 211 28.75 2.66 5.28
N GLY A 212 29.07 2.08 6.44
CA GLY A 212 30.45 1.86 6.90
C GLY A 212 31.28 1.03 5.92
N GLN A 213 30.68 -0.03 5.38
CA GLN A 213 31.30 -0.89 4.35
C GLN A 213 31.68 -0.12 3.06
N THR A 214 31.00 1.01 2.78
CA THR A 214 31.23 1.78 1.55
C THR A 214 32.46 2.72 1.66
N THR A 215 32.93 3.01 2.88
CA THR A 215 34.05 3.94 3.10
C THR A 215 35.43 3.27 3.17
N GLU A 216 35.50 1.94 3.23
CA GLU A 216 36.76 1.20 3.45
C GLU A 216 37.76 1.28 2.28
N ARG A 217 37.28 1.47 1.05
CA ARG A 217 38.12 1.41 -0.18
C ARG A 217 38.66 2.77 -0.63
N GLY A 218 38.66 3.77 0.25
CA GLY A 218 39.19 5.12 -0.03
C GLY A 218 38.25 6.02 -0.86
N ALA A 219 38.59 7.31 -0.91
CA ALA A 219 37.71 8.35 -1.46
C ALA A 219 37.49 8.26 -2.98
N ILE A 220 38.49 7.80 -3.74
CA ILE A 220 38.41 7.70 -5.21
C ILE A 220 37.41 6.60 -5.63
N VAL A 221 37.50 5.43 -4.99
CA VAL A 221 36.58 4.30 -5.26
C VAL A 221 35.15 4.65 -4.83
N LEU A 222 35.00 5.33 -3.68
CA LEU A 222 33.71 5.86 -3.23
C LEU A 222 33.08 6.81 -4.27
N ALA A 223 33.85 7.79 -4.74
CA ALA A 223 33.38 8.75 -5.75
C ALA A 223 33.00 8.04 -7.06
N ALA A 224 33.79 7.05 -7.50
CA ALA A 224 33.50 6.25 -8.68
C ALA A 224 32.20 5.43 -8.52
N LYS A 225 31.98 4.81 -7.35
CA LYS A 225 30.74 4.08 -7.03
C LYS A 225 29.51 5.01 -7.08
N LEU A 226 29.56 6.15 -6.40
CA LEU A 226 28.44 7.10 -6.38
C LEU A 226 28.14 7.67 -7.77
N LEU A 227 29.18 7.94 -8.57
CA LEU A 227 29.02 8.35 -9.96
C LEU A 227 28.39 7.24 -10.81
N ALA A 228 28.81 5.99 -10.62
CA ALA A 228 28.23 4.83 -11.31
C ALA A 228 26.73 4.69 -11.02
N GLU A 229 26.33 4.79 -9.76
CA GLU A 229 24.92 4.76 -9.35
C GLU A 229 24.12 5.90 -9.99
N MET A 230 24.67 7.11 -10.02
CA MET A 230 24.04 8.26 -10.65
C MET A 230 23.85 8.04 -12.16
N LEU A 231 24.90 7.59 -12.85
CA LEU A 231 24.89 7.34 -14.29
C LEU A 231 23.93 6.21 -14.67
N ALA A 232 23.77 5.19 -13.82
CA ALA A 232 22.84 4.10 -14.04
C ALA A 232 21.37 4.55 -14.08
N VAL A 233 21.00 5.67 -13.46
CA VAL A 233 19.62 6.19 -13.49
C VAL A 233 19.36 7.13 -14.67
N VAL A 234 20.41 7.63 -15.34
CA VAL A 234 20.28 8.58 -16.46
C VAL A 234 19.32 8.08 -17.56
N PRO A 235 19.39 6.83 -18.04
CA PRO A 235 18.45 6.35 -19.08
C PRO A 235 16.98 6.38 -18.63
N VAL A 236 16.72 6.11 -17.34
CA VAL A 236 15.37 6.22 -16.76
C VAL A 236 14.89 7.68 -16.76
N GLY A 237 15.79 8.61 -16.43
CA GLY A 237 15.54 10.05 -16.54
C GLY A 237 15.23 10.51 -17.96
N VAL A 238 15.94 9.98 -18.96
CA VAL A 238 15.68 10.25 -20.39
C VAL A 238 14.26 9.82 -20.77
N MET A 239 13.83 8.64 -20.33
CA MET A 239 12.48 8.13 -20.56
C MET A 239 11.41 9.05 -19.95
N LEU A 240 11.65 9.56 -18.73
CA LEU A 240 10.77 10.51 -18.06
C LEU A 240 10.70 11.85 -18.82
N GLY A 241 11.85 12.40 -19.20
CA GLY A 241 11.96 13.65 -19.96
C GLY A 241 11.13 13.63 -21.24
N ARG A 242 11.22 12.53 -21.99
CA ARG A 242 10.42 12.27 -23.19
C ARG A 242 8.93 12.24 -22.90
N ARG A 243 8.52 11.48 -21.89
CA ARG A 243 7.11 11.37 -21.47
C ARG A 243 6.51 12.72 -21.07
N ASN A 244 7.28 13.55 -20.37
CA ASN A 244 6.83 14.87 -19.94
C ASN A 244 6.63 15.82 -21.12
N GLN A 245 7.58 15.87 -22.06
CA GLN A 245 7.44 16.67 -23.28
C GLN A 245 6.24 16.24 -24.12
N LEU A 246 6.03 14.93 -24.30
CA LEU A 246 4.84 14.39 -25.01
C LEU A 246 3.50 14.77 -24.35
N ARG A 247 3.52 15.18 -23.08
CA ARG A 247 2.33 15.62 -22.33
C ARG A 247 2.25 17.14 -22.18
N GLY A 248 3.08 17.90 -22.89
CA GLY A 248 3.12 19.37 -22.83
C GLY A 248 3.66 19.93 -21.51
N ARG A 249 4.51 19.18 -20.79
CA ARG A 249 5.16 19.61 -19.54
C ARG A 249 6.66 19.81 -19.74
N SER A 250 7.31 20.53 -18.82
CA SER A 250 8.78 20.60 -18.77
C SER A 250 9.39 19.19 -18.67
N ALA A 251 10.44 18.92 -19.45
CA ALA A 251 11.14 17.63 -19.46
C ALA A 251 11.60 17.22 -18.04
N THR A 252 12.14 18.17 -17.28
CA THR A 252 12.62 17.98 -15.90
C THR A 252 11.48 17.96 -14.86
N GLY A 253 10.23 18.19 -15.27
CA GLY A 253 9.07 18.22 -14.38
C GLY A 253 8.88 16.91 -13.62
N ASN A 254 8.83 16.96 -12.29
CA ASN A 254 8.75 15.79 -11.41
C ASN A 254 9.96 14.85 -11.44
N ALA A 255 11.08 15.19 -12.10
CA ALA A 255 12.28 14.34 -12.13
C ALA A 255 12.88 14.14 -10.72
N LEU A 256 12.92 15.20 -9.91
CA LEU A 256 13.35 15.11 -8.51
C LEU A 256 12.43 14.22 -7.68
N LEU A 257 11.11 14.37 -7.83
CA LEU A 257 10.12 13.56 -7.11
C LEU A 257 10.22 12.08 -7.49
N TYR A 258 10.25 11.76 -8.79
CA TYR A 258 10.34 10.37 -9.23
C TYR A 258 11.70 9.74 -8.96
N GLY A 259 12.79 10.52 -9.02
CA GLY A 259 14.11 10.07 -8.57
C GLY A 259 14.14 9.78 -7.08
N GLY A 260 13.51 10.64 -6.27
CA GLY A 260 13.39 10.44 -4.82
C GLY A 260 12.53 9.24 -4.46
N LEU A 261 11.37 9.06 -5.11
CA LEU A 261 10.53 7.88 -4.90
C LEU A 261 11.21 6.59 -5.35
N LEU A 262 11.93 6.60 -6.48
CA LEU A 262 12.69 5.45 -6.94
C LEU A 262 13.82 5.11 -5.97
N GLY A 263 14.55 6.12 -5.49
CA GLY A 263 15.61 5.92 -4.50
C GLY A 263 15.08 5.39 -3.18
N LEU A 264 14.05 6.01 -2.61
CA LEU A 264 13.44 5.54 -1.36
C LEU A 264 12.94 4.10 -1.48
N ALA A 265 12.31 3.73 -2.60
CA ALA A 265 11.85 2.38 -2.82
C ALA A 265 13.02 1.37 -2.89
N ILE A 266 14.07 1.66 -3.66
CA ILE A 266 15.21 0.75 -3.78
C ILE A 266 15.96 0.65 -2.44
N GLU A 267 16.21 1.76 -1.76
CA GLU A 267 16.90 1.78 -0.46
C GLU A 267 16.12 1.01 0.61
N ALA A 268 14.81 1.20 0.70
CA ALA A 268 13.97 0.47 1.65
C ALA A 268 13.99 -1.05 1.39
N ILE A 269 13.97 -1.45 0.12
CA ILE A 269 14.03 -2.88 -0.24
C ILE A 269 15.44 -3.44 0.02
N GLN A 270 16.50 -2.72 -0.34
CA GLN A 270 17.89 -3.13 -0.08
C GLN A 270 18.20 -3.24 1.42
N PHE A 271 17.60 -2.39 2.27
CA PHE A 271 17.71 -2.52 3.71
C PHE A 271 17.11 -3.84 4.23
N LEU A 272 16.04 -4.34 3.60
CA LEU A 272 15.39 -5.62 3.94
C LEU A 272 16.11 -6.84 3.36
N MET A 273 17.16 -6.64 2.56
CA MET A 273 18.00 -7.69 2.01
C MET A 273 19.24 -7.90 2.87
N PHE A 274 19.66 -9.16 3.05
CA PHE A 274 20.82 -9.47 3.88
C PHE A 274 22.11 -8.85 3.31
N SER A 275 22.38 -9.05 2.02
CA SER A 275 23.54 -8.49 1.28
C SER A 275 23.34 -7.06 0.75
N GLY A 276 22.13 -6.48 0.86
CA GLY A 276 21.83 -5.17 0.29
C GLY A 276 22.52 -4.02 1.03
N VAL A 277 23.22 -3.14 0.33
CA VAL A 277 23.80 -1.93 0.95
C VAL A 277 22.79 -0.79 0.88
N SER A 278 22.41 -0.20 2.02
CA SER A 278 21.47 0.93 2.05
C SER A 278 22.08 2.20 2.63
N GLN A 279 22.00 3.31 1.90
CA GLN A 279 22.60 4.58 2.31
C GLN A 279 21.89 5.82 1.74
N GLY A 280 21.84 6.90 2.52
CA GLY A 280 21.24 8.17 2.09
C GLY A 280 21.91 8.82 0.87
N ALA A 281 23.22 8.62 0.67
CA ALA A 281 23.93 9.11 -0.51
C ALA A 281 23.37 8.51 -1.81
N SER A 282 22.96 7.24 -1.78
CA SER A 282 22.39 6.54 -2.95
C SER A 282 20.98 7.05 -3.30
N LEU A 283 20.24 7.65 -2.36
CA LEU A 283 19.02 8.39 -2.69
C LEU A 283 19.34 9.64 -3.54
N LEU A 284 20.38 10.39 -3.17
CA LEU A 284 20.81 11.59 -3.87
C LEU A 284 21.38 11.28 -5.26
N THR A 285 22.17 10.21 -5.41
CA THR A 285 22.70 9.79 -6.71
C THR A 285 21.57 9.44 -7.68
N ARG A 286 20.51 8.75 -7.22
CA ARG A 286 19.35 8.41 -8.07
C ARG A 286 18.47 9.63 -8.41
N ILE A 287 18.30 10.58 -7.49
CA ILE A 287 17.67 11.89 -7.78
C ILE A 287 18.48 12.62 -8.86
N GLY A 288 19.79 12.70 -8.67
CA GLY A 288 20.71 13.34 -9.60
C GLY A 288 20.69 12.69 -10.98
N GLY A 289 20.78 11.37 -11.05
CA GLY A 289 20.74 10.61 -12.30
C GLY A 289 19.42 10.78 -13.05
N MET A 290 18.28 10.72 -12.34
CA MET A 290 16.97 10.97 -12.93
C MET A 290 16.86 12.39 -13.51
N TYR A 291 17.34 13.39 -12.78
CA TYR A 291 17.34 14.77 -13.23
C TYR A 291 18.27 14.99 -14.42
N LEU A 292 19.51 14.46 -14.38
CA LEU A 292 20.47 14.53 -15.48
C LEU A 292 19.93 13.87 -16.75
N GLY A 293 19.25 12.73 -16.64
CA GLY A 293 18.61 12.09 -17.78
C GLY A 293 17.49 12.95 -18.40
N ALA A 294 16.65 13.55 -17.56
CA ALA A 294 15.59 14.44 -18.03
C ALA A 294 16.16 15.72 -18.69
N LEU A 295 17.27 16.24 -18.14
CA LEU A 295 18.01 17.36 -18.71
C LEU A 295 18.68 16.99 -20.04
N PHE A 296 19.28 15.80 -20.12
CA PHE A 296 19.86 15.28 -21.36
C PHE A 296 18.81 15.19 -22.47
N TRP A 297 17.58 14.76 -22.14
CA TRP A 297 16.47 14.76 -23.10
C TRP A 297 16.02 16.17 -23.52
N GLN A 298 16.01 17.11 -22.58
CA GLN A 298 15.68 18.52 -22.84
C GLN A 298 16.68 19.16 -23.80
N GLU A 299 17.98 18.95 -23.55
CA GLU A 299 19.11 19.55 -24.27
C GLU A 299 19.62 18.67 -25.43
N ARG A 300 18.88 17.62 -25.81
CA ARG A 300 19.30 16.61 -26.80
C ARG A 300 19.78 17.18 -28.13
N ARG A 301 19.23 18.34 -28.55
CA ARG A 301 19.66 19.06 -29.76
C ARG A 301 21.08 19.63 -29.62
N ARG A 302 21.43 20.21 -28.46
CA ARG A 302 22.78 20.72 -28.19
C ARG A 302 23.80 19.58 -28.08
N PHE A 303 23.43 18.48 -27.43
CA PHE A 303 24.28 17.28 -27.32
C PHE A 303 24.52 16.60 -28.67
N ARG A 304 23.53 16.61 -29.58
CA ARG A 304 23.69 16.10 -30.95
C ARG A 304 24.82 16.81 -31.69
N ASP A 305 24.89 18.13 -31.60
CA ASP A 305 25.85 18.92 -32.37
C ASP A 305 27.26 18.94 -31.74
N LEU A 306 27.43 18.30 -30.57
CA LEU A 306 28.69 18.29 -29.81
C LEU A 306 29.88 17.72 -30.60
N PRO A 307 29.79 16.57 -31.30
CA PRO A 307 30.90 16.07 -32.15
C PRO A 307 31.19 16.96 -33.37
N ASN A 308 30.24 17.81 -33.75
CA ASN A 308 30.35 18.74 -34.89
C ASN A 308 30.91 20.10 -34.45
N SER A 309 30.77 20.43 -33.16
CA SER A 309 31.28 21.67 -32.57
C SER A 309 32.80 21.66 -32.42
N GLY A 310 33.42 22.84 -32.54
CA GLY A 310 34.84 23.02 -32.19
C GLY A 310 35.13 22.71 -30.72
N VAL A 311 34.11 22.81 -29.85
CA VAL A 311 34.18 22.49 -28.42
C VAL A 311 34.37 20.99 -28.21
N GLY A 312 33.57 20.12 -28.84
CA GLY A 312 33.68 18.67 -28.66
C GLY A 312 35.03 18.10 -29.09
N LYS A 313 35.60 18.62 -30.19
CA LYS A 313 36.94 18.22 -30.67
C LYS A 313 38.06 18.66 -29.73
N ARG A 314 37.94 19.84 -29.10
CA ARG A 314 38.88 20.33 -28.08
C ARG A 314 38.72 19.63 -26.75
N LEU A 315 37.51 19.22 -26.39
CA LEU A 315 37.18 18.57 -25.11
C LEU A 315 37.66 17.12 -25.04
N ALA A 316 37.60 16.37 -26.15
CA ALA A 316 38.00 14.97 -26.21
C ALA A 316 39.43 14.67 -25.68
N PRO A 317 40.51 15.38 -26.07
CA PRO A 317 41.84 15.13 -25.51
C PRO A 317 41.94 15.43 -24.01
N TRP A 318 41.26 16.48 -23.52
CA TRP A 318 41.25 16.80 -22.08
C TRP A 318 40.48 15.76 -21.26
N LEU A 319 39.33 15.29 -21.75
CA LEU A 319 38.60 14.18 -21.13
C LEU A 319 39.43 12.90 -21.11
N GLY A 320 40.16 12.61 -22.20
CA GLY A 320 41.10 11.48 -22.24
C GLY A 320 42.25 11.63 -21.23
N LEU A 321 42.81 12.84 -21.10
CA LEU A 321 43.90 13.14 -20.16
C LEU A 321 43.47 12.98 -18.69
N LEU A 322 42.22 13.29 -18.36
CA LEU A 322 41.67 13.08 -17.01
C LEU A 322 41.24 11.63 -16.78
N TYR A 323 40.70 10.98 -17.82
CA TYR A 323 40.20 9.61 -17.74
C TYR A 323 41.29 8.56 -17.55
N LEU A 324 42.40 8.64 -18.29
CA LEU A 324 43.44 7.59 -18.25
C LEU A 324 44.09 7.46 -16.86
N PRO A 325 44.50 8.54 -16.16
CA PRO A 325 44.99 8.44 -14.78
C PRO A 325 43.93 7.92 -13.81
N ALA A 326 42.66 8.30 -13.98
CA ALA A 326 41.57 7.80 -13.15
C ALA A 326 41.33 6.30 -13.36
N LEU A 327 41.38 5.81 -14.60
CA LEU A 327 41.27 4.38 -14.93
C LEU A 327 42.39 3.58 -14.27
N VAL A 328 43.62 4.08 -14.36
CA VAL A 328 44.81 3.48 -13.76
C VAL A 328 44.72 3.47 -12.22
N ALA A 329 44.27 4.57 -11.62
CA ALA A 329 44.08 4.67 -10.17
C ALA A 329 43.05 3.68 -9.63
N VAL A 330 41.88 3.56 -10.28
CA VAL A 330 40.82 2.62 -9.88
C VAL A 330 41.26 1.16 -10.03
N ASN A 331 42.23 0.86 -10.90
CA ASN A 331 42.83 -0.47 -11.05
C ASN A 331 44.02 -0.72 -10.11
N GLY A 332 44.23 0.13 -9.09
CA GLY A 332 45.11 -0.17 -7.96
C GLY A 332 46.59 0.20 -8.13
N TRP A 333 46.98 0.89 -9.20
CA TRP A 333 48.39 1.23 -9.46
C TRP A 333 49.06 2.06 -8.35
N PHE A 334 48.29 2.89 -7.64
CA PHE A 334 48.80 3.78 -6.59
C PHE A 334 48.58 3.23 -5.17
N ASP A 335 47.70 2.24 -5.03
CA ASP A 335 47.31 1.69 -3.72
C ASP A 335 48.09 0.40 -3.36
N HIS A 336 48.82 -0.19 -4.32
CA HIS A 336 49.50 -1.48 -4.16
C HIS A 336 50.99 -1.41 -4.52
N SER A 337 51.79 -2.27 -3.89
CA SER A 337 53.23 -2.39 -4.19
C SER A 337 53.47 -3.12 -5.51
N TRP A 338 54.49 -2.64 -6.23
CA TRP A 338 54.96 -3.25 -7.48
C TRP A 338 56.07 -4.25 -7.19
N HIS A 339 56.04 -5.39 -7.87
CA HIS A 339 57.04 -6.47 -7.75
C HIS A 339 57.80 -6.70 -9.06
N GLY A 340 58.92 -7.43 -8.96
CA GLY A 340 59.82 -7.71 -10.10
C GLY A 340 59.34 -8.79 -11.06
N LEU A 341 60.08 -8.96 -12.16
CA LEU A 341 59.79 -9.89 -13.26
C LEU A 341 59.62 -11.36 -12.83
N GLU A 342 60.34 -11.81 -11.81
CA GLU A 342 60.27 -13.19 -11.31
C GLU A 342 58.90 -13.53 -10.72
N LEU A 343 58.37 -12.64 -9.86
CA LEU A 343 57.03 -12.83 -9.28
C LEU A 343 55.95 -12.66 -10.35
N ALA A 344 56.12 -11.72 -11.28
CA ALA A 344 55.20 -11.55 -12.41
C ALA A 344 55.14 -12.80 -13.32
N GLY A 345 56.26 -13.47 -13.55
CA GLY A 345 56.32 -14.75 -14.26
C GLY A 345 55.57 -15.87 -13.53
N LYS A 346 55.66 -15.91 -12.20
CA LYS A 346 54.89 -16.84 -11.37
C LYS A 346 53.38 -16.55 -11.43
N THR A 347 52.97 -15.29 -11.29
CA THR A 347 51.56 -14.88 -11.41
C THR A 347 50.99 -15.22 -12.78
N LEU A 348 51.79 -15.05 -13.85
CA LEU A 348 51.37 -15.44 -15.21
C LEU A 348 51.18 -16.95 -15.34
N ALA A 349 52.06 -17.76 -14.76
CA ALA A 349 51.94 -19.23 -14.77
C ALA A 349 50.70 -19.72 -14.00
N GLU A 350 50.29 -19.01 -12.96
CA GLU A 350 49.10 -19.31 -12.16
C GLU A 350 47.81 -18.73 -12.78
N THR A 351 47.91 -17.82 -13.76
CA THR A 351 46.77 -17.15 -14.39
C THR A 351 45.96 -18.15 -15.23
N ARG A 352 44.65 -18.20 -14.97
CA ARG A 352 43.70 -19.00 -15.76
C ARG A 352 43.05 -18.15 -16.85
N PHE A 353 43.17 -18.63 -18.09
CA PHE A 353 42.68 -17.91 -19.28
C PHE A 353 41.24 -18.22 -19.67
N LEU A 354 40.58 -19.12 -18.94
CA LEU A 354 39.21 -19.51 -19.21
C LEU A 354 38.24 -18.35 -18.89
N PRO A 355 37.37 -17.93 -19.84
CA PRO A 355 36.41 -16.85 -19.59
C PRO A 355 35.50 -17.14 -18.39
N PHE A 356 35.27 -16.14 -17.54
CA PHE A 356 34.48 -16.22 -16.30
C PHE A 356 35.06 -17.16 -15.22
N TYR A 357 36.28 -17.69 -15.35
CA TYR A 357 36.90 -18.54 -14.34
C TYR A 357 36.93 -17.88 -12.95
N TYR A 358 37.39 -16.64 -12.86
CA TYR A 358 37.47 -15.93 -11.58
C TYR A 358 36.10 -15.50 -11.05
N HIS A 359 35.12 -15.31 -11.92
CA HIS A 359 33.76 -14.93 -11.52
C HIS A 359 33.04 -16.10 -10.81
N TYR A 360 33.42 -17.34 -11.10
CA TYR A 360 32.90 -18.53 -10.43
C TYR A 360 33.34 -18.65 -8.96
N TYR A 361 34.56 -18.22 -8.62
CA TYR A 361 35.08 -18.29 -7.24
C TYR A 361 34.69 -17.08 -6.38
N THR A 362 33.66 -16.34 -6.78
CA THR A 362 33.12 -15.19 -6.06
C THR A 362 31.61 -15.34 -5.91
N THR A 363 31.01 -14.58 -5.01
CA THR A 363 29.54 -14.56 -4.90
C THR A 363 28.90 -14.02 -6.19
N GLU A 364 27.69 -14.44 -6.48
CA GLU A 364 26.96 -14.10 -7.70
C GLU A 364 26.78 -12.58 -7.83
N GLN A 365 26.53 -11.92 -6.69
CA GLN A 365 26.43 -10.47 -6.61
C GLN A 365 27.76 -9.79 -6.92
N ALA A 366 28.88 -10.29 -6.36
CA ALA A 366 30.20 -9.73 -6.61
C ALA A 366 30.62 -9.92 -8.08
N ALA A 367 30.34 -11.09 -8.66
CA ALA A 367 30.57 -11.36 -10.09
C ALA A 367 29.78 -10.39 -10.97
N LEU A 368 28.50 -10.17 -10.69
CA LEU A 368 27.65 -9.25 -11.45
C LEU A 368 28.13 -7.79 -11.33
N LEU A 369 28.50 -7.35 -10.12
CA LEU A 369 29.07 -6.02 -9.88
C LEU A 369 30.41 -5.84 -10.58
N SER A 370 31.25 -6.88 -10.61
CA SER A 370 32.53 -6.87 -11.34
C SER A 370 32.33 -6.62 -12.84
N VAL A 371 31.43 -7.38 -13.48
CA VAL A 371 31.10 -7.20 -14.91
C VAL A 371 30.61 -5.78 -15.18
N ALA A 372 29.70 -5.27 -14.35
CA ALA A 372 29.16 -3.92 -14.49
C ALA A 372 30.24 -2.83 -14.29
N ALA A 373 31.10 -3.00 -13.28
CA ALA A 373 32.20 -2.08 -13.00
C ALA A 373 33.20 -2.03 -14.16
N VAL A 374 33.61 -3.18 -14.71
CA VAL A 374 34.50 -3.26 -15.87
C VAL A 374 33.85 -2.62 -17.09
N ALA A 375 32.59 -2.95 -17.39
CA ALA A 375 31.88 -2.32 -18.50
C ALA A 375 31.84 -0.80 -18.37
N LEU A 376 31.56 -0.27 -17.17
CA LEU A 376 31.52 1.17 -16.91
C LEU A 376 32.90 1.82 -16.98
N MET A 377 33.95 1.15 -16.50
CA MET A 377 35.33 1.66 -16.53
C MET A 377 35.82 1.90 -17.96
N TYR A 378 35.44 1.04 -18.91
CA TYR A 378 35.91 1.12 -20.30
C TYR A 378 34.90 1.78 -21.26
N ALA A 379 33.64 1.94 -20.86
CA ALA A 379 32.63 2.65 -21.65
C ALA A 379 33.07 4.08 -22.10
N PRO A 380 33.76 4.91 -21.30
CA PRO A 380 34.23 6.24 -21.72
C PRO A 380 35.07 6.23 -23.01
N ILE A 381 35.82 5.16 -23.30
CA ILE A 381 36.56 5.00 -24.57
C ILE A 381 35.60 5.08 -25.75
N GLY A 382 34.42 4.46 -25.63
CA GLY A 382 33.37 4.53 -26.63
C GLY A 382 32.77 5.94 -26.82
N GLY A 383 32.67 6.71 -25.73
CA GLY A 383 32.23 8.12 -25.76
C GLY A 383 33.25 9.04 -26.43
N LEU A 384 34.55 8.86 -26.11
CA LEU A 384 35.66 9.57 -26.75
C LEU A 384 35.76 9.24 -28.24
N ALA A 385 35.60 7.96 -28.60
CA ALA A 385 35.52 7.52 -29.99
C ALA A 385 34.37 8.19 -30.74
N TRP A 386 33.19 8.31 -30.10
CA TRP A 386 32.05 9.03 -30.67
C TRP A 386 32.33 10.52 -30.88
N LEU A 387 32.90 11.23 -29.88
CA LEU A 387 33.29 12.65 -29.99
C LEU A 387 34.27 12.89 -31.14
N ARG A 388 35.17 11.93 -31.40
CA ARG A 388 36.15 11.96 -32.50
C ARG A 388 35.64 11.38 -33.81
N ARG A 389 34.39 10.90 -33.86
CA ARG A 389 33.75 10.20 -34.99
C ARG A 389 34.47 8.92 -35.44
N LEU A 390 35.18 8.23 -34.55
CA LEU A 390 35.79 6.92 -34.79
C LEU A 390 34.74 5.81 -34.83
N SER A 391 34.96 4.77 -35.65
CA SER A 391 34.01 3.66 -35.82
C SER A 391 33.89 2.81 -34.55
N PRO A 392 32.75 2.11 -34.33
CA PRO A 392 32.61 1.19 -33.20
C PRO A 392 33.70 0.11 -33.18
N ALA A 393 34.18 -0.34 -34.35
CA ALA A 393 35.29 -1.28 -34.45
C ALA A 393 36.61 -0.68 -33.92
N VAL A 394 36.88 0.60 -34.19
CA VAL A 394 38.05 1.29 -33.61
C VAL A 394 37.89 1.43 -32.10
N ALA A 395 36.69 1.74 -31.59
CA ALA A 395 36.43 1.77 -30.15
C ALA A 395 36.66 0.40 -29.48
N PHE A 396 36.23 -0.69 -30.13
CA PHE A 396 36.46 -2.07 -29.69
C PHE A 396 37.95 -2.35 -29.52
N TRP A 397 38.74 -2.15 -30.58
CA TRP A 397 40.18 -2.44 -30.56
C TRP A 397 40.95 -1.51 -29.61
N LEU A 398 40.58 -0.23 -29.51
CA LEU A 398 41.18 0.69 -28.54
C LEU A 398 40.93 0.25 -27.10
N ALA A 399 39.69 -0.13 -26.76
CA ALA A 399 39.36 -0.62 -25.43
C ALA A 399 40.04 -1.95 -25.12
N LEU A 400 40.12 -2.86 -26.09
CA LEU A 400 40.86 -4.12 -25.95
C LEU A 400 42.33 -3.88 -25.64
N LEU A 401 42.95 -2.93 -26.35
CA LEU A 401 44.37 -2.60 -26.19
C LEU A 401 44.64 -1.95 -24.83
N VAL A 402 43.81 -0.97 -24.42
CA VAL A 402 43.93 -0.32 -23.10
C VAL A 402 43.67 -1.33 -21.97
N ALA A 403 42.61 -2.15 -22.07
CA ALA A 403 42.33 -3.20 -21.10
C ALA A 403 43.46 -4.24 -21.05
N GLY A 404 44.05 -4.60 -22.19
CA GLY A 404 45.22 -5.47 -22.26
C GLY A 404 46.41 -4.90 -21.50
N MET A 405 46.71 -3.59 -21.62
CA MET A 405 47.77 -2.95 -20.83
C MET A 405 47.47 -3.00 -19.33
N ILE A 406 46.23 -2.68 -18.94
CA ILE A 406 45.81 -2.68 -17.52
C ILE A 406 45.86 -4.09 -16.94
N GLU A 407 45.29 -5.10 -17.60
CA GLU A 407 45.34 -6.49 -17.10
C GLU A 407 46.78 -7.03 -17.09
N THR A 408 47.62 -6.67 -18.07
CA THR A 408 49.05 -7.05 -18.04
C THR A 408 49.78 -6.40 -16.87
N SER A 409 49.46 -5.15 -16.53
CA SER A 409 50.08 -4.46 -15.39
C SER A 409 49.78 -5.14 -14.05
N LYS A 410 48.64 -5.84 -13.93
CA LYS A 410 48.29 -6.59 -12.71
C LYS A 410 49.24 -7.75 -12.40
N LEU A 411 49.99 -8.25 -13.39
CA LEU A 411 51.07 -9.22 -13.15
C LEU A 411 52.14 -8.68 -12.18
N PHE A 412 52.32 -7.36 -12.16
CA PHE A 412 53.33 -6.69 -11.34
C PHE A 412 52.79 -6.14 -10.02
N LEU A 413 51.47 -6.16 -9.81
CA LEU A 413 50.83 -5.61 -8.60
C LEU A 413 50.64 -6.68 -7.52
N ALA A 414 50.97 -6.36 -6.28
CA ALA A 414 50.74 -7.20 -5.12
C ALA A 414 49.27 -7.60 -4.98
N GLY A 415 48.98 -8.91 -4.86
CA GLY A 415 47.64 -9.41 -4.54
C GLY A 415 46.62 -9.36 -5.68
N PHE A 416 47.03 -8.99 -6.90
CA PHE A 416 46.17 -9.02 -8.10
C PHE A 416 46.56 -10.14 -9.06
N HIS A 417 45.58 -10.59 -9.82
CA HIS A 417 45.77 -11.45 -10.98
C HIS A 417 45.11 -10.82 -12.22
N PRO A 418 45.65 -11.01 -13.43
CA PRO A 418 44.97 -10.64 -14.67
C PRO A 418 43.68 -11.45 -14.85
N ASP A 419 42.61 -10.79 -15.30
CA ASP A 419 41.39 -11.47 -15.74
C ASP A 419 41.16 -11.24 -17.25
N PRO A 420 41.41 -12.26 -18.10
CA PRO A 420 41.18 -12.17 -19.54
C PRO A 420 39.73 -11.88 -19.92
N THR A 421 38.76 -12.18 -19.05
CA THR A 421 37.35 -11.84 -19.24
C THR A 421 37.14 -10.33 -19.34
N ASN A 422 37.93 -9.54 -18.60
CA ASN A 422 37.82 -8.08 -18.57
C ASN A 422 38.15 -7.45 -19.93
N LEU A 423 39.05 -8.05 -20.72
CA LEU A 423 39.36 -7.59 -22.08
C LEU A 423 38.13 -7.64 -22.97
N LEU A 424 37.39 -8.76 -22.91
CA LEU A 424 36.17 -8.95 -23.70
C LEU A 424 35.08 -7.98 -23.25
N ILE A 425 34.84 -7.86 -21.94
CA ILE A 425 33.84 -6.94 -21.38
C ILE A 425 34.16 -5.49 -21.78
N ALA A 426 35.42 -5.07 -21.66
CA ALA A 426 35.89 -3.75 -22.03
C ALA A 426 35.65 -3.42 -23.51
N ALA A 427 36.05 -4.34 -24.39
CA ALA A 427 35.92 -4.17 -25.84
C ALA A 427 34.45 -4.08 -26.27
N PHE A 428 33.59 -4.95 -25.75
CA PHE A 428 32.15 -4.92 -26.01
C PHE A 428 31.45 -3.69 -25.41
N ALA A 429 31.84 -3.24 -24.23
CA ALA A 429 31.26 -2.04 -23.60
C ALA A 429 31.53 -0.78 -24.42
N ALA A 430 32.78 -0.58 -24.86
CA ALA A 430 33.16 0.56 -25.69
C ALA A 430 32.46 0.52 -27.06
N TRP A 431 32.44 -0.65 -27.72
CA TRP A 431 31.73 -0.87 -28.98
C TRP A 431 30.23 -0.55 -28.86
N SER A 432 29.60 -1.03 -27.79
CA SER A 432 28.17 -0.85 -27.53
C SER A 432 27.82 0.62 -27.33
N LEU A 433 28.59 1.35 -26.51
CA LEU A 433 28.33 2.76 -26.25
C LEU A 433 28.50 3.61 -27.52
N THR A 434 29.58 3.41 -28.30
CA THR A 434 29.76 4.15 -29.56
C THR A 434 28.63 3.86 -30.55
N SER A 435 28.18 2.60 -30.63
CA SER A 435 27.08 2.20 -31.51
C SER A 435 25.76 2.86 -31.10
N LEU A 436 25.44 2.86 -29.80
CA LEU A 436 24.24 3.50 -29.26
C LEU A 436 24.25 5.02 -29.47
N LEU A 437 25.37 5.69 -29.19
CA LEU A 437 25.49 7.15 -29.38
C LEU A 437 25.40 7.56 -30.86
N ARG A 438 25.94 6.75 -31.78
CA ARG A 438 25.77 6.97 -33.23
C ARG A 438 24.33 6.78 -33.68
N GLN A 439 23.65 5.75 -33.20
CA GLN A 439 22.24 5.50 -33.50
C GLN A 439 21.33 6.62 -32.95
N PHE A 440 21.61 7.08 -31.73
CA PHE A 440 20.91 8.23 -31.14
C PHE A 440 21.13 9.51 -31.96
N TYR A 441 22.36 9.76 -32.43
CA TYR A 441 22.68 10.88 -33.31
C TYR A 441 21.86 10.86 -34.62
N SER A 442 21.72 9.69 -35.27
CA SER A 442 20.88 9.57 -36.47
C SER A 442 19.39 9.77 -36.19
N ALA A 443 18.86 9.28 -35.06
CA ALA A 443 17.44 9.34 -34.74
C ALA A 443 16.92 10.77 -34.53
N VAL A 444 17.72 11.62 -33.87
CA VAL A 444 17.36 13.02 -33.60
C VAL A 444 17.48 13.90 -34.86
N ALA A 445 18.18 13.43 -35.90
CA ALA A 445 18.27 14.13 -37.19
C ALA A 445 16.94 14.07 -37.97
N ASP A 446 16.24 12.93 -37.92
CA ASP A 446 14.95 12.72 -38.61
C ASP A 446 13.80 13.55 -37.99
N GLU A 447 13.86 13.83 -36.68
CA GLU A 447 12.83 14.60 -35.94
C GLU A 447 12.76 16.08 -36.38
N VAL A 448 13.83 16.63 -36.98
CA VAL A 448 13.94 18.06 -37.39
C VAL A 448 13.34 18.33 -38.78
N GLN A 449 13.08 17.29 -39.58
CA GLN A 449 12.50 17.46 -40.93
C GLN A 449 10.96 17.56 -40.94
N GLN A 450 10.28 17.44 -39.80
CA GLN A 450 8.83 17.63 -39.69
C GLN A 450 8.49 19.03 -39.14
N PRO A 451 7.75 19.90 -39.87
CA PRO A 451 7.40 21.23 -39.39
C PRO A 451 6.34 21.17 -38.27
N GLU A 452 6.62 21.80 -37.13
CA GLU A 452 5.66 22.01 -36.03
C GLU A 452 4.66 23.13 -36.39
N GLU A 453 3.44 22.77 -36.78
CA GLU A 453 2.28 23.68 -36.75
C GLU A 453 1.27 23.21 -35.69
N ARG A 454 1.15 23.97 -34.59
CA ARG A 454 -0.13 24.32 -33.91
C ARG A 454 0.13 25.11 -32.61
N PRO A 455 -0.20 26.41 -32.57
CA PRO A 455 -0.34 27.12 -31.31
C PRO A 455 -1.73 26.85 -30.72
N VAL A 456 -1.79 26.34 -29.49
CA VAL A 456 -3.03 26.21 -28.72
C VAL A 456 -3.37 27.58 -28.14
N LYS A 457 -4.46 28.20 -28.61
CA LYS A 457 -5.07 29.39 -27.99
C LYS A 457 -5.66 28.99 -26.64
N VAL A 458 -5.09 29.50 -25.55
CA VAL A 458 -5.72 29.49 -24.23
C VAL A 458 -6.48 30.80 -24.07
N ALA A 459 -7.81 30.73 -24.05
CA ALA A 459 -8.67 31.86 -23.71
C ALA A 459 -8.66 32.03 -22.19
N THR A 460 -8.06 33.12 -21.70
CA THR A 460 -8.16 33.59 -20.32
C THR A 460 -9.44 34.39 -20.13
N THR A 461 -10.41 33.84 -19.39
CA THR A 461 -11.51 34.62 -18.82
C THR A 461 -11.09 35.17 -17.45
N THR A 462 -10.88 36.48 -17.41
CA THR A 462 -10.48 37.27 -16.24
C THR A 462 -11.70 37.79 -15.49
N ALA A 463 -12.18 37.08 -14.45
CA ALA A 463 -13.10 37.61 -13.43
C ALA A 463 -13.28 36.67 -12.21
N GLU A 464 -12.20 36.10 -11.63
CA GLU A 464 -12.29 35.26 -10.41
C GLU A 464 -11.21 35.48 -9.31
N PRO A 465 -10.18 36.34 -9.40
CA PRO A 465 -9.08 36.32 -8.41
C PRO A 465 -9.41 36.97 -7.05
N ALA A 466 -10.29 37.98 -6.99
CA ALA A 466 -10.47 38.78 -5.77
C ALA A 466 -11.25 38.06 -4.64
N ARG A 467 -12.22 37.18 -4.95
CA ARG A 467 -13.00 36.44 -3.95
C ARG A 467 -12.28 35.20 -3.39
N ILE A 468 -11.34 34.64 -4.15
CA ILE A 468 -10.52 33.50 -3.72
C ILE A 468 -9.48 33.98 -2.70
N ALA A 469 -8.90 35.17 -2.88
CA ALA A 469 -7.86 35.68 -1.98
C ALA A 469 -8.33 35.81 -0.52
N VAL A 470 -9.49 36.42 -0.25
CA VAL A 470 -9.96 36.67 1.12
C VAL A 470 -10.38 35.38 1.85
N SER A 471 -11.16 34.50 1.18
CA SER A 471 -11.61 33.24 1.80
C SER A 471 -10.44 32.28 2.08
N SER A 472 -9.38 32.38 1.29
CA SER A 472 -8.17 31.57 1.44
C SER A 472 -7.31 31.94 2.65
N TRP A 473 -7.30 33.21 3.07
CA TRP A 473 -6.64 33.64 4.30
C TRP A 473 -7.37 33.15 5.55
N PHE A 474 -8.70 33.20 5.56
CA PHE A 474 -9.50 32.68 6.68
C PHE A 474 -9.39 31.16 6.83
N SER A 475 -9.38 30.39 5.74
CA SER A 475 -9.19 28.94 5.83
C SER A 475 -7.77 28.58 6.24
N LEU A 476 -6.76 29.32 5.79
CA LEU A 476 -5.37 29.13 6.24
C LEU A 476 -5.24 29.45 7.73
N ALA A 477 -5.73 30.61 8.18
CA ALA A 477 -5.71 31.01 9.58
C ALA A 477 -6.48 30.04 10.46
N GLY A 478 -7.67 29.59 10.03
CA GLY A 478 -8.46 28.58 10.74
C GLY A 478 -7.76 27.23 10.83
N THR A 479 -7.08 26.80 9.76
CA THR A 479 -6.30 25.54 9.75
C THR A 479 -5.07 25.64 10.65
N LEU A 480 -4.37 26.77 10.65
CA LEU A 480 -3.22 27.03 11.53
C LEU A 480 -3.66 27.12 13.00
N ALA A 481 -4.78 27.79 13.28
CA ALA A 481 -5.36 27.88 14.62
C ALA A 481 -5.80 26.50 15.14
N LEU A 482 -6.45 25.69 14.29
CA LEU A 482 -6.80 24.30 14.62
C LEU A 482 -5.56 23.46 14.90
N ALA A 483 -4.53 23.53 14.04
CA ALA A 483 -3.28 22.79 14.26
C ALA A 483 -2.55 23.24 15.54
N ALA A 484 -2.55 24.54 15.84
CA ALA A 484 -1.98 25.07 17.07
C ALA A 484 -2.77 24.61 18.31
N TRP A 485 -4.11 24.62 18.24
CA TRP A 485 -4.95 24.10 19.30
C TRP A 485 -4.70 22.62 19.55
N VAL A 486 -4.65 21.80 18.49
CA VAL A 486 -4.31 20.37 18.59
C VAL A 486 -2.92 20.15 19.19
N ALA A 487 -1.92 20.95 18.80
CA ALA A 487 -0.56 20.83 19.34
C ALA A 487 -0.48 21.12 20.85
N VAL A 488 -1.33 22.01 21.37
CA VAL A 488 -1.36 22.41 22.78
C VAL A 488 -2.24 21.49 23.62
N ASP A 489 -3.42 21.14 23.11
CA ASP A 489 -4.50 20.56 23.91
C ASP A 489 -4.63 19.04 23.76
N PHE A 490 -4.22 18.45 22.63
CA PHE A 490 -4.46 17.03 22.39
C PHE A 490 -3.53 16.13 23.25
N PRO A 491 -4.00 15.04 23.87
CA PRO A 491 -3.28 14.40 24.98
C PRO A 491 -2.05 13.57 24.56
N ILE A 492 -2.01 13.08 23.32
CA ILE A 492 -0.96 12.17 22.84
C ILE A 492 -0.54 12.52 21.42
N TYR A 493 0.77 12.45 21.14
CA TYR A 493 1.35 12.73 19.81
C TYR A 493 0.88 14.07 19.21
N SER A 494 0.57 15.07 20.04
CA SER A 494 -0.08 16.33 19.64
C SER A 494 0.66 17.06 18.53
N LEU A 495 1.98 17.19 18.65
CA LEU A 495 2.83 17.82 17.63
C LEU A 495 2.85 17.04 16.32
N LEU A 496 2.94 15.70 16.38
CA LEU A 496 2.91 14.85 15.20
C LEU A 496 1.56 14.96 14.48
N LEU A 497 0.45 14.90 15.21
CA LEU A 497 -0.89 15.07 14.66
C LEU A 497 -1.05 16.44 14.00
N ALA A 498 -0.59 17.52 14.66
CA ALA A 498 -0.62 18.86 14.09
C ALA A 498 0.20 18.97 12.79
N VAL A 499 1.41 18.41 12.75
CA VAL A 499 2.25 18.38 11.54
C VAL A 499 1.59 17.58 10.42
N LEU A 500 0.99 16.43 10.73
CA LEU A 500 0.27 15.61 9.75
C LEU A 500 -0.97 16.33 9.21
N LEU A 501 -1.72 17.06 10.05
CA LEU A 501 -2.85 17.89 9.62
C LEU A 501 -2.40 19.03 8.70
N LEU A 502 -1.26 19.67 8.97
CA LEU A 502 -0.68 20.70 8.09
C LEU A 502 -0.17 20.12 6.77
N ALA A 503 0.47 18.94 6.79
CA ALA A 503 0.87 18.24 5.58
C ALA A 503 -0.34 17.83 4.73
N TYR A 504 -1.41 17.35 5.38
CA TYR A 504 -2.68 17.05 4.75
C TYR A 504 -3.33 18.31 4.15
N ALA A 505 -3.32 19.42 4.88
CA ALA A 505 -3.80 20.71 4.40
C ALA A 505 -3.05 21.17 3.15
N ALA A 506 -1.71 21.07 3.15
CA ALA A 506 -0.89 21.37 1.98
C ALA A 506 -1.24 20.45 0.80
N LEU A 507 -1.43 19.15 1.04
CA LEU A 507 -1.85 18.20 0.01
C LEU A 507 -3.19 18.60 -0.64
N LEU A 508 -4.20 18.91 0.18
CA LEU A 508 -5.52 19.34 -0.30
C LEU A 508 -5.48 20.68 -1.02
N TRP A 509 -4.60 21.59 -0.61
CA TRP A 509 -4.40 22.87 -1.30
C TRP A 509 -4.03 22.68 -2.77
N PHE A 510 -3.12 21.74 -3.04
CA PHE A 510 -2.71 21.40 -4.40
C PHE A 510 -3.70 20.46 -5.12
N ARG A 511 -4.34 19.54 -4.38
CA ARG A 511 -5.21 18.48 -4.93
C ARG A 511 -6.43 18.23 -4.05
N PRO A 512 -7.47 19.11 -4.10
CA PRO A 512 -8.62 19.02 -3.20
C PRO A 512 -9.44 17.73 -3.38
N GLN A 513 -9.41 17.12 -4.56
CA GLN A 513 -10.12 15.86 -4.82
C GLN A 513 -9.62 14.68 -3.95
N LEU A 514 -8.39 14.74 -3.42
CA LEU A 514 -7.80 13.66 -2.62
C LEU A 514 -8.51 13.46 -1.27
N LEU A 515 -9.27 14.43 -0.77
CA LEU A 515 -10.08 14.25 0.45
C LEU A 515 -11.03 13.06 0.32
N TRP A 516 -11.54 12.78 -0.89
CA TRP A 516 -12.45 11.65 -1.14
C TRP A 516 -11.76 10.30 -1.03
N MET A 517 -10.43 10.24 -1.12
CA MET A 517 -9.65 9.04 -0.84
C MET A 517 -9.23 8.99 0.63
N VAL A 518 -8.84 10.14 1.21
CA VAL A 518 -8.31 10.19 2.58
C VAL A 518 -9.40 9.96 3.64
N ILE A 519 -10.59 10.55 3.50
CA ILE A 519 -11.68 10.38 4.49
C ILE A 519 -12.05 8.91 4.70
N PRO A 520 -12.42 8.12 3.67
CA PRO A 520 -12.75 6.71 3.87
C PRO A 520 -11.55 5.87 4.32
N ALA A 521 -10.31 6.23 3.97
CA ALA A 521 -9.11 5.55 4.44
C ALA A 521 -8.79 5.84 5.92
N ALA A 522 -8.97 7.09 6.35
CA ALA A 522 -8.70 7.53 7.72
C ALA A 522 -9.76 7.05 8.71
N LEU A 523 -10.99 6.80 8.25
CA LEU A 523 -12.11 6.37 9.10
C LEU A 523 -11.73 5.21 10.04
N PRO A 524 -11.09 4.13 9.57
CA PRO A 524 -10.60 3.07 10.47
C PRO A 524 -9.15 3.26 10.94
N LEU A 525 -8.32 4.07 10.26
CA LEU A 525 -6.87 4.13 10.55
C LEU A 525 -6.45 5.29 11.45
N LEU A 526 -7.35 6.26 11.66
CA LEU A 526 -7.10 7.44 12.46
C LEU A 526 -8.07 7.40 13.65
N ASP A 527 -7.81 6.48 14.59
CA ASP A 527 -8.56 6.28 15.83
C ASP A 527 -7.61 6.21 17.03
N LEU A 528 -7.45 7.33 17.74
CA LEU A 528 -6.51 7.47 18.86
C LEU A 528 -7.22 7.47 20.23
N ALA A 529 -8.55 7.34 20.27
CA ALA A 529 -9.33 7.37 21.51
C ALA A 529 -8.83 6.39 22.59
N PRO A 530 -8.35 5.16 22.28
CA PRO A 530 -7.84 4.24 23.30
C PRO A 530 -6.58 4.77 24.03
N TRP A 531 -5.81 5.65 23.40
CA TRP A 531 -4.62 6.28 23.99
C TRP A 531 -4.90 7.68 24.53
N SER A 532 -5.78 8.44 23.87
CA SER A 532 -6.05 9.84 24.21
C SER A 532 -7.15 9.99 25.26
N GLY A 533 -8.06 9.01 25.40
CA GLY A 533 -9.29 9.11 26.18
C GLY A 533 -10.38 9.96 25.52
N ARG A 534 -10.12 10.56 24.34
CA ARG A 534 -11.04 11.49 23.68
C ARG A 534 -11.83 10.82 22.56
N PHE A 535 -13.16 10.73 22.72
CA PHE A 535 -14.07 10.14 21.73
C PHE A 535 -15.27 11.04 21.35
N PHE A 536 -15.44 12.20 22.01
CA PHE A 536 -16.45 13.19 21.64
C PHE A 536 -16.03 14.03 20.44
N LEU A 537 -14.83 14.60 20.51
CA LEU A 537 -14.16 15.28 19.42
C LEU A 537 -12.77 14.66 19.28
N ASP A 538 -12.52 14.02 18.14
CA ASP A 538 -11.35 13.19 17.92
C ASP A 538 -10.51 13.69 16.72
N GLU A 539 -9.37 13.04 16.52
CA GLU A 539 -8.45 13.29 15.40
C GLU A 539 -9.10 13.17 14.01
N PHE A 540 -10.12 12.31 13.86
CA PHE A 540 -10.83 12.13 12.60
C PHE A 540 -11.73 13.35 12.33
N ASP A 541 -12.36 13.91 13.35
CA ASP A 541 -13.12 15.16 13.24
C ASP A 541 -12.23 16.31 12.76
N PHE A 542 -11.01 16.45 13.29
CA PHE A 542 -10.06 17.48 12.83
C PHE A 542 -9.71 17.32 11.36
N LEU A 543 -9.49 16.09 10.90
CA LEU A 543 -9.24 15.78 9.49
C LEU A 543 -10.43 16.19 8.61
N VAL A 544 -11.67 15.89 9.04
CA VAL A 544 -12.89 16.29 8.31
C VAL A 544 -13.05 17.81 8.29
N MET A 545 -12.78 18.51 9.39
CA MET A 545 -12.81 19.97 9.44
C MET A 545 -11.84 20.62 8.44
N VAL A 546 -10.58 20.16 8.39
CA VAL A 546 -9.59 20.61 7.40
C VAL A 546 -10.06 20.29 5.97
N SER A 547 -10.62 19.10 5.76
CA SER A 547 -11.16 18.66 4.47
C SER A 547 -12.26 19.58 3.96
N LEU A 548 -13.18 19.96 4.85
CA LEU A 548 -14.28 20.87 4.54
C LEU A 548 -13.75 22.29 4.29
N ALA A 549 -12.92 22.82 5.19
CA ALA A 549 -12.38 24.18 5.07
C ALA A 549 -11.66 24.38 3.73
N LEU A 550 -10.75 23.47 3.37
CA LEU A 550 -10.00 23.56 2.12
C LEU A 550 -10.81 23.11 0.91
N GLY A 551 -11.66 22.09 1.06
CA GLY A 551 -12.55 21.62 0.01
C GLY A 551 -13.46 22.75 -0.49
N TYR A 552 -14.10 23.49 0.42
CA TYR A 552 -14.99 24.61 0.07
C TYR A 552 -14.27 25.82 -0.52
N VAL A 553 -13.01 26.07 -0.16
CA VAL A 553 -12.20 27.18 -0.71
C VAL A 553 -11.62 26.82 -2.08
N ARG A 554 -11.19 25.57 -2.28
CA ARG A 554 -10.47 25.13 -3.50
C ARG A 554 -11.40 24.56 -4.58
N THR A 555 -12.67 24.34 -4.28
CA THR A 555 -13.68 23.95 -5.27
C THR A 555 -14.53 25.14 -5.69
N ARG A 556 -14.93 25.18 -6.96
CA ARG A 556 -15.74 26.28 -7.47
C ARG A 556 -17.09 26.31 -6.76
N ALA A 557 -17.57 27.52 -6.46
CA ALA A 557 -18.91 27.70 -5.94
C ALA A 557 -19.93 27.30 -7.03
N LEU A 558 -21.06 26.74 -6.59
CA LEU A 558 -22.18 26.41 -7.50
C LEU A 558 -22.67 27.68 -8.21
N GLN A 559 -22.69 27.66 -9.54
CA GLN A 559 -23.29 28.73 -10.32
C GLN A 559 -24.83 28.71 -10.17
N ARG A 560 -25.45 29.90 -10.20
CA ARG A 560 -26.92 30.01 -10.24
C ARG A 560 -27.42 29.40 -11.56
N GLY A 561 -28.30 28.40 -11.48
CA GLY A 561 -28.92 27.74 -12.65
C GLY A 561 -28.53 26.28 -12.90
N VAL A 562 -27.60 25.70 -12.12
CA VAL A 562 -27.28 24.26 -12.22
C VAL A 562 -28.48 23.39 -11.81
N TYR A 563 -28.71 22.28 -12.54
CA TYR A 563 -29.77 21.30 -12.30
C TYR A 563 -29.92 21.00 -10.80
N ARG A 564 -31.13 21.24 -10.27
CA ARG A 564 -31.48 20.95 -8.87
C ARG A 564 -32.22 19.63 -8.81
N ASP A 565 -31.56 18.61 -8.28
CA ASP A 565 -32.23 17.38 -7.85
C ASP A 565 -33.07 17.68 -6.60
N TRP A 566 -34.32 18.08 -6.83
CA TRP A 566 -35.25 18.48 -5.77
C TRP A 566 -35.57 17.34 -4.80
N TRP A 567 -35.59 16.09 -5.27
CA TRP A 567 -35.81 14.93 -4.41
C TRP A 567 -34.62 14.70 -3.47
N ALA A 568 -33.39 14.71 -3.98
CA ALA A 568 -32.22 14.58 -3.12
C ALA A 568 -32.13 15.73 -2.10
N LEU A 569 -32.47 16.96 -2.53
CA LEU A 569 -32.54 18.12 -1.63
C LEU A 569 -33.61 17.97 -0.56
N ALA A 570 -34.83 17.60 -0.92
CA ALA A 570 -35.94 17.44 0.02
C ALA A 570 -35.64 16.35 1.05
N VAL A 571 -35.12 15.20 0.62
CA VAL A 571 -34.75 14.10 1.51
C VAL A 571 -33.59 14.48 2.43
N THR A 572 -32.56 15.12 1.89
CA THR A 572 -31.43 15.63 2.70
C THR A 572 -31.90 16.68 3.70
N GLY A 573 -32.82 17.58 3.30
CA GLY A 573 -33.40 18.59 4.18
C GLY A 573 -34.28 18.00 5.27
N LEU A 574 -35.09 16.99 4.95
CA LEU A 574 -35.89 16.24 5.92
C LEU A 574 -34.99 15.50 6.92
N LEU A 575 -33.93 14.85 6.44
CA LEU A 575 -32.93 14.22 7.29
C LEU A 575 -32.28 15.26 8.21
N ALA A 576 -31.78 16.37 7.68
CA ALA A 576 -31.19 17.44 8.49
C ALA A 576 -32.16 17.99 9.55
N LEU A 577 -33.44 18.16 9.21
CA LEU A 577 -34.48 18.64 10.13
C LEU A 577 -34.74 17.63 11.25
N THR A 578 -34.93 16.35 10.93
CA THR A 578 -35.17 15.29 11.92
C THR A 578 -33.98 15.10 12.87
N LEU A 579 -32.76 15.13 12.34
CA LEU A 579 -31.53 15.08 13.13
C LEU A 579 -31.43 16.29 14.08
N THR A 580 -31.77 17.49 13.59
CA THR A 580 -31.75 18.71 14.42
C THR A 580 -32.76 18.60 15.56
N ILE A 581 -34.00 18.17 15.27
CA ILE A 581 -35.03 17.98 16.29
C ILE A 581 -34.59 16.92 17.31
N SER A 582 -34.02 15.81 16.85
CA SER A 582 -33.55 14.74 17.72
C SER A 582 -32.36 15.18 18.59
N ALA A 583 -31.42 15.98 18.07
CA ALA A 583 -30.33 16.56 18.87
C ALA A 583 -30.85 17.55 19.92
N LEU A 584 -31.83 18.40 19.56
CA LEU A 584 -32.48 19.31 20.50
C LEU A 584 -33.21 18.56 21.63
N ARG A 585 -33.94 17.48 21.30
CA ARG A 585 -34.59 16.60 22.27
C ARG A 585 -33.62 15.73 23.06
N GLY A 586 -32.47 15.42 22.46
CA GLY A 586 -31.38 14.64 23.06
C GLY A 586 -30.67 15.33 24.20
N GLY A 587 -31.03 16.59 24.54
CA GLY A 587 -30.54 17.25 25.75
C GLY A 587 -29.92 18.61 25.56
N LEU A 588 -29.89 19.14 24.35
CA LEU A 588 -29.43 20.50 24.11
C LEU A 588 -30.40 21.57 24.61
N LEU A 589 -31.61 21.20 25.03
CA LEU A 589 -32.58 22.11 25.63
C LEU A 589 -33.02 21.64 27.03
N PRO A 590 -32.84 22.47 28.07
CA PRO A 590 -32.10 23.74 28.07
C PRO A 590 -30.59 23.50 27.83
N LEU A 591 -29.93 24.42 27.14
CA LEU A 591 -28.48 24.37 26.88
C LEU A 591 -27.76 24.63 28.21
N SER A 592 -27.30 23.57 28.88
CA SER A 592 -26.44 23.70 30.05
C SER A 592 -25.05 24.23 29.64
N LEU A 593 -24.32 24.83 30.57
CA LEU A 593 -22.89 25.09 30.34
C LEU A 593 -22.11 23.77 30.46
N PRO A 594 -21.06 23.54 29.65
CA PRO A 594 -20.27 22.33 29.75
C PRO A 594 -19.61 22.21 31.13
N ASP A 595 -19.84 21.09 31.82
CA ASP A 595 -19.13 20.70 33.04
C ASP A 595 -18.00 19.71 32.72
N VAL A 596 -17.30 19.23 33.76
CA VAL A 596 -16.18 18.27 33.59
C VAL A 596 -16.61 16.91 33.01
N ASN A 597 -17.91 16.57 33.04
CA ASN A 597 -18.46 15.33 32.50
C ASN A 597 -19.06 15.49 31.10
N ALA A 598 -19.16 16.73 30.61
CA ALA A 598 -19.88 17.05 29.38
C ALA A 598 -19.39 16.23 28.18
N PHE A 599 -18.07 16.09 28.02
CA PHE A 599 -17.44 15.43 26.87
C PHE A 599 -16.73 14.11 27.21
N THR A 600 -17.03 13.53 28.37
CA THR A 600 -16.36 12.31 28.86
C THR A 600 -17.32 11.17 29.16
N ASN A 601 -18.63 11.44 29.26
CA ASN A 601 -19.62 10.48 29.72
C ASN A 601 -20.79 10.30 28.74
N TYR A 602 -21.21 9.06 28.50
CA TYR A 602 -22.37 8.73 27.66
C TYR A 602 -23.72 9.19 28.23
N TYR A 603 -23.80 9.36 29.55
CA TYR A 603 -25.00 9.88 30.22
C TYR A 603 -25.10 11.41 30.13
N SER A 604 -24.09 12.07 29.58
CA SER A 604 -24.10 13.51 29.34
C SER A 604 -25.12 13.90 28.26
N PRO A 605 -25.85 15.03 28.44
CA PRO A 605 -26.70 15.60 27.38
C PRO A 605 -25.95 15.88 26.07
N TYR A 606 -24.64 16.13 26.14
CA TYR A 606 -23.81 16.37 24.96
C TYR A 606 -23.54 15.11 24.14
N ASN A 607 -23.84 13.90 24.66
CA ASN A 607 -23.74 12.67 23.88
C ASN A 607 -24.62 12.71 22.62
N ALA A 608 -25.69 13.51 22.63
CA ALA A 608 -26.49 13.82 21.45
C ALA A 608 -25.68 14.47 20.32
N LEU A 609 -24.73 15.36 20.64
CA LEU A 609 -23.82 15.95 19.65
C LEU A 609 -22.83 14.93 19.13
N ARG A 610 -22.29 14.08 20.02
CA ARG A 610 -21.38 12.99 19.62
C ARG A 610 -22.06 12.07 18.61
N ALA A 611 -23.22 11.51 18.95
CA ALA A 611 -23.97 10.63 18.06
C ALA A 611 -24.36 11.33 16.75
N GLY A 612 -24.81 12.58 16.82
CA GLY A 612 -25.25 13.35 15.65
C GLY A 612 -24.14 13.86 14.72
N LYS A 613 -22.88 13.99 15.19
CA LYS A 613 -21.79 14.63 14.41
C LYS A 613 -21.52 13.91 13.09
N GLY A 614 -21.67 12.58 13.06
CA GLY A 614 -21.47 11.77 11.85
C GLY A 614 -22.39 12.21 10.71
N ALA A 615 -23.66 12.45 11.00
CA ALA A 615 -24.60 12.96 10.02
C ALA A 615 -24.34 14.43 9.67
N LEU A 616 -23.94 15.27 10.63
CA LEU A 616 -23.52 16.65 10.35
C LEU A 616 -22.38 16.69 9.33
N TRP A 617 -21.33 15.87 9.54
CA TRP A 617 -20.22 15.74 8.60
C TRP A 617 -20.68 15.26 7.22
N ALA A 618 -21.58 14.28 7.16
CA ALA A 618 -22.14 13.80 5.91
C ALA A 618 -22.88 14.90 5.16
N LEU A 619 -23.73 15.67 5.84
CA LEU A 619 -24.51 16.76 5.24
C LEU A 619 -23.62 17.88 4.68
N LEU A 620 -22.55 18.25 5.39
CA LEU A 620 -21.57 19.21 4.90
C LEU A 620 -20.80 18.67 3.69
N LEU A 621 -20.40 17.39 3.73
CA LEU A 621 -19.77 16.73 2.60
C LEU A 621 -20.71 16.59 1.39
N PHE A 622 -22.02 16.41 1.58
CA PHE A 622 -22.99 16.39 0.47
C PHE A 622 -23.00 17.70 -0.31
N GLY A 623 -22.85 18.83 0.39
CA GLY A 623 -22.69 20.14 -0.23
C GLY A 623 -21.43 20.22 -1.10
N LEU A 624 -20.33 19.62 -0.65
CA LEU A 624 -19.08 19.54 -1.40
C LEU A 624 -19.17 18.57 -2.59
N ILE A 625 -19.81 17.40 -2.43
CA ILE A 625 -20.08 16.44 -3.52
C ILE A 625 -20.78 17.15 -4.68
N ARG A 626 -21.78 17.99 -4.38
CA ARG A 626 -22.50 18.76 -5.40
C ARG A 626 -21.61 19.74 -6.17
N ARG A 627 -20.61 20.34 -5.53
CA ARG A 627 -19.64 21.21 -6.21
C ARG A 627 -18.75 20.40 -7.16
N PHE A 628 -18.28 19.23 -6.74
CA PHE A 628 -17.53 18.32 -7.61
C PHE A 628 -18.36 17.78 -8.78
N GLU A 629 -19.63 17.43 -8.55
CA GLU A 629 -20.57 17.05 -9.61
C GLU A 629 -20.76 18.18 -10.62
N ALA A 630 -20.98 19.42 -10.15
CA ALA A 630 -21.15 20.58 -11.02
C ALA A 630 -19.87 20.92 -11.82
N ASP A 631 -18.69 20.60 -11.29
CA ASP A 631 -17.40 20.70 -11.98
C ASP A 631 -17.15 19.52 -12.96
N GLY A 632 -18.08 18.57 -13.09
CA GLY A 632 -17.94 17.39 -13.95
C GLY A 632 -16.89 16.38 -13.47
N ARG A 633 -16.53 16.40 -12.18
CA ARG A 633 -15.49 15.52 -11.61
C ARG A 633 -16.10 14.30 -10.93
N ASP A 634 -15.78 13.11 -11.44
CA ASP A 634 -16.15 11.85 -10.79
C ASP A 634 -15.20 11.52 -9.63
N ILE A 635 -15.74 11.50 -8.40
CA ILE A 635 -14.98 11.21 -7.17
C ILE A 635 -15.11 9.74 -6.73
N ARG A 636 -15.98 8.94 -7.38
CA ARG A 636 -16.29 7.56 -6.96
C ARG A 636 -15.05 6.67 -6.97
N GLY A 637 -14.16 6.86 -7.94
CA GLY A 637 -12.89 6.13 -8.01
C GLY A 637 -11.92 6.45 -6.87
N LEU A 638 -11.88 7.72 -6.42
CA LEU A 638 -11.07 8.12 -5.27
C LEU A 638 -11.64 7.59 -3.96
N PHE A 639 -12.97 7.64 -3.81
CA PHE A 639 -13.67 7.02 -2.69
C PHE A 639 -13.41 5.52 -2.59
N ALA A 640 -13.57 4.79 -3.69
CA ALA A 640 -13.26 3.36 -3.75
C ALA A 640 -11.78 3.08 -3.43
N GLY A 641 -10.86 3.89 -3.95
CA GLY A 641 -9.43 3.79 -3.61
C GLY A 641 -9.17 3.97 -2.11
N GLY A 642 -9.87 4.91 -1.47
CA GLY A 642 -9.76 5.14 -0.04
C GLY A 642 -10.34 4.01 0.81
N MET A 643 -11.49 3.44 0.41
CA MET A 643 -12.04 2.23 1.04
C MET A 643 -11.08 1.04 0.97
N VAL A 644 -10.39 0.87 -0.16
CA VAL A 644 -9.38 -0.18 -0.35
C VAL A 644 -8.14 0.06 0.53
N VAL A 645 -7.69 1.32 0.67
CA VAL A 645 -6.56 1.67 1.56
C VAL A 645 -6.93 1.42 3.03
N GLY A 646 -8.11 1.88 3.47
CA GLY A 646 -8.58 1.61 4.82
C GLY A 646 -8.74 0.12 5.10
N LEU A 647 -9.24 -0.65 4.12
CA LEU A 647 -9.32 -2.11 4.23
C LEU A 647 -7.94 -2.76 4.36
N ALA A 648 -6.95 -2.34 3.57
CA ALA A 648 -5.58 -2.85 3.68
C ALA A 648 -4.99 -2.59 5.06
N GLY A 649 -5.24 -1.40 5.63
CA GLY A 649 -4.79 -1.07 6.98
C GLY A 649 -5.50 -1.89 8.08
N ILE A 650 -6.83 -2.07 8.00
CA ILE A 650 -7.56 -2.93 8.95
C ILE A 650 -7.04 -4.36 8.87
N VAL A 651 -6.86 -4.91 7.66
CA VAL A 651 -6.32 -6.25 7.46
C VAL A 651 -4.94 -6.38 8.11
N ALA A 652 -4.07 -5.38 7.97
CA ALA A 652 -2.77 -5.38 8.62
C ALA A 652 -2.89 -5.40 10.16
N VAL A 653 -3.77 -4.57 10.73
CA VAL A 653 -4.01 -4.55 12.18
C VAL A 653 -4.60 -5.87 12.68
N VAL A 654 -5.56 -6.46 11.96
CA VAL A 654 -6.17 -7.75 12.34
C VAL A 654 -5.17 -8.90 12.27
N LEU A 655 -4.32 -8.93 11.24
CA LEU A 655 -3.24 -9.92 11.15
C LEU A 655 -2.25 -9.77 12.29
N TRP A 656 -1.89 -8.53 12.64
CA TRP A 656 -1.03 -8.25 13.80
C TRP A 656 -1.70 -8.67 15.12
N GLU A 657 -2.94 -8.25 15.36
CA GLU A 657 -3.72 -8.59 16.56
C GLU A 657 -3.82 -10.11 16.73
N ARG A 658 -4.12 -10.83 15.65
CA ARG A 658 -4.17 -12.30 15.66
C ARG A 658 -2.81 -12.95 15.86
N ALA A 659 -1.74 -12.39 15.32
CA ALA A 659 -0.40 -12.92 15.51
C ALA A 659 0.08 -12.76 16.96
N VAL A 660 -0.32 -11.67 17.64
CA VAL A 660 0.12 -11.31 18.98
C VAL A 660 -0.71 -11.97 20.08
N PHE A 661 -2.04 -12.07 19.93
CA PHE A 661 -2.89 -12.68 20.96
C PHE A 661 -3.00 -14.20 20.83
N PRO A 662 -3.74 -14.79 19.87
CA PRO A 662 -4.07 -16.21 19.99
C PRO A 662 -3.37 -17.06 18.92
N GLY A 663 -2.66 -16.42 17.98
CA GLY A 663 -2.04 -17.01 16.79
C GLY A 663 -2.92 -16.90 15.54
N LEU A 664 -2.27 -16.81 14.36
CA LEU A 664 -2.95 -16.65 13.05
C LEU A 664 -3.85 -17.84 12.67
N PHE A 665 -3.51 -19.05 13.10
CA PHE A 665 -4.22 -20.28 12.72
C PHE A 665 -4.94 -20.96 13.90
N ASN A 666 -5.01 -20.30 15.05
CA ASN A 666 -5.74 -20.81 16.20
C ASN A 666 -7.20 -20.33 16.15
N PHE A 667 -8.10 -21.22 15.70
CA PHE A 667 -9.54 -20.97 15.60
C PHE A 667 -10.36 -21.64 16.69
N ALA A 668 -9.70 -22.26 17.68
CA ALA A 668 -10.35 -22.85 18.86
C ALA A 668 -10.49 -21.85 20.01
N ASP A 669 -9.63 -20.82 20.04
CA ASP A 669 -9.63 -19.76 21.02
C ASP A 669 -10.86 -18.84 20.90
N VAL A 670 -11.34 -18.32 22.03
CA VAL A 670 -12.53 -17.44 22.12
C VAL A 670 -12.22 -15.98 21.75
N TYR A 671 -10.95 -15.63 21.54
CA TYR A 671 -10.52 -14.26 21.22
C TYR A 671 -11.12 -13.76 19.91
N ARG A 672 -11.84 -12.64 20.00
CA ARG A 672 -12.46 -11.94 18.88
C ARG A 672 -11.68 -10.67 18.59
N VAL A 673 -11.33 -10.47 17.32
CA VAL A 673 -10.60 -9.28 16.90
C VAL A 673 -11.50 -8.06 16.94
N THR A 674 -10.98 -6.92 17.39
CA THR A 674 -11.68 -5.64 17.33
C THR A 674 -11.12 -4.72 16.25
N GLY A 675 -9.90 -4.99 15.76
CA GLY A 675 -9.22 -4.10 14.82
C GLY A 675 -8.98 -2.70 15.40
N PRO A 676 -8.73 -1.69 14.56
CA PRO A 676 -8.38 -0.34 15.01
C PRO A 676 -9.58 0.52 15.43
N PHE A 677 -10.71 -0.08 15.81
CA PHE A 677 -11.97 0.64 16.07
C PHE A 677 -12.18 0.85 17.57
N SER A 678 -11.96 2.06 18.06
CA SER A 678 -12.18 2.36 19.49
C SER A 678 -13.63 2.28 19.92
N GLN A 679 -14.56 2.47 18.96
CA GLN A 679 -16.00 2.38 19.22
C GLN A 679 -16.40 0.99 19.74
N MET A 680 -15.61 -0.04 19.45
CA MET A 680 -15.82 -1.40 19.94
C MET A 680 -15.58 -1.56 21.46
N HIS A 681 -15.13 -0.54 22.21
CA HIS A 681 -15.00 -0.63 23.68
C HIS A 681 -16.33 -0.92 24.42
N THR A 682 -17.46 -0.63 23.77
CA THR A 682 -18.81 -0.97 24.24
C THR A 682 -19.47 -2.09 23.44
N GLY A 683 -18.74 -2.78 22.57
CA GLY A 683 -19.28 -3.83 21.69
C GLY A 683 -19.71 -3.31 20.31
N GLY A 684 -20.67 -3.98 19.66
CA GLY A 684 -21.18 -3.63 18.33
C GLY A 684 -20.59 -4.43 17.15
N ALA A 685 -20.74 -3.89 15.94
CA ALA A 685 -20.36 -4.55 14.67
C ALA A 685 -19.53 -3.66 13.72
N ASP A 686 -18.81 -2.67 14.26
CA ASP A 686 -18.10 -1.65 13.48
C ASP A 686 -17.06 -2.26 12.50
N ILE A 687 -16.25 -3.22 12.98
CA ILE A 687 -15.26 -3.90 12.14
C ILE A 687 -15.93 -4.67 10.99
N GLU A 688 -17.01 -5.40 11.27
CA GLU A 688 -17.76 -6.13 10.26
C GLU A 688 -18.38 -5.20 9.22
N VAL A 689 -18.92 -4.06 9.64
CA VAL A 689 -19.52 -3.06 8.76
C VAL A 689 -18.48 -2.52 7.80
N TYR A 690 -17.29 -2.13 8.27
CA TYR A 690 -16.26 -1.59 7.38
C TYR A 690 -15.75 -2.65 6.40
N LEU A 691 -15.42 -3.85 6.89
CA LEU A 691 -14.95 -4.97 6.06
C LEU A 691 -15.98 -5.30 4.96
N THR A 692 -17.25 -5.42 5.34
CA THR A 692 -18.37 -5.67 4.42
C THR A 692 -18.54 -4.54 3.41
N ALA A 693 -18.43 -3.29 3.86
CA ALA A 693 -18.56 -2.12 2.99
C ALA A 693 -17.42 -2.02 1.97
N ALA A 694 -16.19 -2.40 2.33
CA ALA A 694 -15.00 -2.20 1.52
C ALA A 694 -14.76 -3.30 0.47
N VAL A 695 -15.14 -4.53 0.76
CA VAL A 695 -14.87 -5.72 -0.08
C VAL A 695 -15.33 -5.59 -1.54
N PRO A 696 -16.53 -5.04 -1.85
CA PRO A 696 -16.95 -4.83 -3.23
C PRO A 696 -15.98 -3.96 -4.05
N PHE A 697 -15.21 -3.07 -3.42
CA PHE A 697 -14.22 -2.21 -4.09
C PHE A 697 -12.89 -2.92 -4.35
N VAL A 698 -12.52 -3.93 -3.56
CA VAL A 698 -11.37 -4.81 -3.87
C VAL A 698 -11.64 -5.65 -5.10
N VAL A 699 -12.87 -6.13 -5.25
CA VAL A 699 -13.29 -6.89 -6.44
C VAL A 699 -13.09 -6.05 -7.71
N LEU A 700 -13.39 -4.74 -7.66
CA LEU A 700 -13.10 -3.81 -8.76
C LEU A 700 -11.60 -3.69 -9.04
N LEU A 701 -10.76 -3.67 -8.00
CA LEU A 701 -9.30 -3.58 -8.12
C LEU A 701 -8.72 -4.75 -8.92
N VAL A 702 -9.25 -5.97 -8.71
CA VAL A 702 -8.89 -7.17 -9.49
C VAL A 702 -9.26 -7.05 -10.97
N MET A 703 -10.26 -6.23 -11.30
CA MET A 703 -10.68 -5.98 -12.69
C MET A 703 -9.86 -4.89 -13.40
N ILE A 704 -9.16 -4.02 -12.66
CA ILE A 704 -8.34 -2.94 -13.23
C ILE A 704 -7.24 -3.52 -14.13
N ARG A 705 -6.88 -2.82 -15.22
CA ARG A 705 -5.91 -3.32 -16.20
C ARG A 705 -4.45 -3.37 -15.73
N THR A 706 -4.09 -2.67 -14.66
CA THR A 706 -2.70 -2.61 -14.20
C THR A 706 -2.36 -3.86 -13.38
N LEU A 707 -1.23 -4.50 -13.68
CA LEU A 707 -0.78 -5.71 -12.99
C LEU A 707 -0.70 -5.51 -11.48
N TRP A 708 -0.11 -4.40 -11.03
CA TRP A 708 0.02 -4.07 -9.62
C TRP A 708 -1.32 -3.97 -8.89
N ALA A 709 -2.31 -3.29 -9.48
CA ALA A 709 -3.64 -3.22 -8.86
C ALA A 709 -4.28 -4.61 -8.75
N ARG A 710 -4.12 -5.46 -9.78
CA ARG A 710 -4.61 -6.84 -9.73
C ARG A 710 -3.92 -7.67 -8.66
N LEU A 711 -2.59 -7.62 -8.57
CA LEU A 711 -1.83 -8.36 -7.57
C LEU A 711 -2.23 -7.93 -6.15
N VAL A 712 -2.32 -6.61 -5.92
CA VAL A 712 -2.82 -6.07 -4.65
C VAL A 712 -4.23 -6.59 -4.37
N GLY A 713 -5.12 -6.59 -5.35
CA GLY A 713 -6.48 -7.10 -5.17
C GLY A 713 -6.54 -8.61 -4.89
N ILE A 714 -5.71 -9.39 -5.57
CA ILE A 714 -5.62 -10.86 -5.41
C ILE A 714 -5.07 -11.24 -4.04
N LEU A 715 -4.15 -10.44 -3.47
CA LEU A 715 -3.60 -10.66 -2.13
C LEU A 715 -4.52 -10.12 -1.03
N LEU A 716 -5.08 -8.93 -1.25
CA LEU A 716 -5.91 -8.25 -0.25
C LEU A 716 -7.27 -8.94 -0.08
N PHE A 717 -7.86 -9.49 -1.14
CA PHE A 717 -9.15 -10.17 -1.05
C PHE A 717 -9.16 -11.35 -0.05
N PRO A 718 -8.29 -12.38 -0.16
CA PRO A 718 -8.28 -13.48 0.81
C PRO A 718 -7.91 -13.02 2.22
N ALA A 719 -7.03 -12.02 2.36
CA ALA A 719 -6.68 -11.45 3.66
C ALA A 719 -7.87 -10.70 4.30
N ALA A 720 -8.67 -10.00 3.51
CA ALA A 720 -9.92 -9.37 3.95
C ALA A 720 -11.00 -10.41 4.31
N THR A 721 -11.10 -11.51 3.55
CA THR A 721 -11.98 -12.64 3.91
C THR A 721 -11.54 -13.22 5.26
N TYR A 722 -10.25 -13.49 5.45
CA TYR A 722 -9.71 -13.97 6.72
C TYR A 722 -10.06 -13.00 7.86
N ALA A 723 -9.79 -11.70 7.69
CA ALA A 723 -10.04 -10.69 8.71
C ALA A 723 -11.50 -10.64 9.18
N LEU A 724 -12.46 -10.79 8.25
CA LEU A 724 -13.88 -10.86 8.62
C LEU A 724 -14.24 -12.19 9.29
N MET A 725 -13.71 -13.31 8.80
CA MET A 725 -14.02 -14.63 9.36
C MET A 725 -13.54 -14.76 10.81
N VAL A 726 -12.41 -14.14 11.17
CA VAL A 726 -11.89 -14.19 12.56
C VAL A 726 -12.58 -13.23 13.53
N THR A 727 -13.59 -12.46 13.11
CA THR A 727 -14.44 -11.70 14.05
C THR A 727 -15.48 -12.58 14.74
N PHE A 728 -15.73 -13.78 14.20
CA PHE A 728 -16.74 -14.74 14.68
C PHE A 728 -18.17 -14.14 14.79
N SER A 729 -18.46 -13.14 13.96
CA SER A 729 -19.76 -12.47 13.89
C SER A 729 -20.65 -13.05 12.80
N ARG A 730 -21.78 -13.63 13.24
CA ARG A 730 -22.80 -14.21 12.36
C ARG A 730 -23.44 -13.17 11.44
N ALA A 731 -23.71 -11.97 11.97
CA ALA A 731 -24.22 -10.84 11.20
C ALA A 731 -23.19 -10.40 10.15
N GLY A 732 -21.91 -10.33 10.54
CA GLY A 732 -20.80 -10.03 9.63
C GLY A 732 -20.69 -11.03 8.48
N TYR A 733 -20.77 -12.33 8.76
CA TYR A 733 -20.70 -13.38 7.74
C TYR A 733 -21.79 -13.24 6.69
N ALA A 734 -23.03 -13.03 7.13
CA ALA A 734 -24.17 -12.89 6.23
C ALA A 734 -24.13 -11.56 5.45
N GLY A 735 -23.77 -10.44 6.11
CA GLY A 735 -23.59 -9.14 5.45
C GLY A 735 -22.52 -9.18 4.36
N TYR A 736 -21.36 -9.78 4.66
CA TYR A 736 -20.28 -9.99 3.69
C TYR A 736 -20.69 -10.90 2.55
N GLY A 737 -21.39 -12.00 2.84
CA GLY A 737 -21.93 -12.90 1.81
C GLY A 737 -22.84 -12.17 0.83
N ILE A 738 -23.73 -11.32 1.34
CA ILE A 738 -24.61 -10.46 0.52
C ILE A 738 -23.81 -9.48 -0.33
N ALA A 739 -22.83 -8.78 0.27
CA ALA A 739 -21.99 -7.83 -0.44
C ALA A 739 -21.15 -8.49 -1.54
N LEU A 740 -20.53 -9.64 -1.25
CA LEU A 740 -19.72 -10.38 -2.20
C LEU A 740 -20.56 -10.97 -3.33
N ALA A 741 -21.71 -11.58 -3.01
CA ALA A 741 -22.64 -12.10 -4.01
C ALA A 741 -23.20 -10.98 -4.89
N GLY A 742 -23.53 -9.83 -4.30
CA GLY A 742 -23.96 -8.64 -5.02
C GLY A 742 -22.90 -8.12 -6.00
N ALA A 743 -21.64 -8.00 -5.55
CA ALA A 743 -20.53 -7.59 -6.41
C ALA A 743 -20.30 -8.59 -7.55
N CYS A 744 -20.36 -9.88 -7.27
CA CYS A 744 -20.28 -10.96 -8.26
C CYS A 744 -21.42 -10.87 -9.29
N LEU A 745 -22.66 -10.65 -8.83
CA LEU A 745 -23.84 -10.54 -9.69
C LEU A 745 -23.74 -9.32 -10.62
N VAL A 746 -23.25 -8.18 -10.12
CA VAL A 746 -23.01 -6.98 -10.93
C VAL A 746 -22.03 -7.27 -12.07
N ILE A 747 -20.96 -8.02 -11.80
CA ILE A 747 -19.98 -8.43 -12.82
C ILE A 747 -20.64 -9.34 -13.87
N LEU A 748 -21.47 -10.29 -13.43
CA LEU A 748 -22.18 -11.21 -14.32
C LEU A 748 -23.20 -10.51 -15.23
N LEU A 749 -23.91 -9.52 -14.70
CA LEU A 749 -24.99 -8.80 -15.40
C LEU A 749 -24.51 -7.61 -16.25
N SER A 750 -23.24 -7.22 -16.14
CA SER A 750 -22.71 -6.05 -16.86
C SER A 750 -22.71 -6.26 -18.39
N PRO A 751 -23.39 -5.41 -19.19
CA PRO A 751 -23.52 -5.57 -20.63
C PRO A 751 -22.19 -5.37 -21.37
N ARG A 752 -21.98 -6.12 -22.46
CA ARG A 752 -20.85 -5.90 -23.39
C ARG A 752 -21.00 -4.51 -24.01
N LYS A 753 -20.16 -3.54 -23.64
CA LYS A 753 -19.93 -2.38 -24.52
C LYS A 753 -19.23 -2.87 -25.78
N GLY A 754 -20.01 -3.09 -26.84
CA GLY A 754 -19.49 -3.16 -28.21
C GLY A 754 -18.89 -1.79 -28.60
N PRO A 755 -17.99 -1.74 -29.59
CA PRO A 755 -17.49 -0.47 -30.10
C PRO A 755 -18.66 0.40 -30.61
N GLU A 756 -18.69 1.68 -30.21
CA GLU A 756 -19.74 2.62 -30.62
C GLU A 756 -19.81 2.76 -32.16
N PRO A 757 -21.01 2.77 -32.76
CA PRO A 757 -21.15 3.03 -34.18
C PRO A 757 -20.93 4.53 -34.46
N GLY A 758 -19.82 4.88 -35.12
CA GLY A 758 -19.56 6.24 -35.62
C GLY A 758 -18.19 6.84 -35.25
N ALA A 759 -17.39 6.20 -34.42
CA ALA A 759 -16.02 6.66 -34.14
C ALA A 759 -15.08 6.38 -35.34
N PRO A 760 -14.25 7.35 -35.78
CA PRO A 760 -13.35 7.15 -36.92
C PRO A 760 -12.34 6.01 -36.66
N PRO A 761 -12.02 5.19 -37.68
CA PRO A 761 -11.26 3.95 -37.51
C PRO A 761 -9.77 4.26 -37.44
N VAL A 762 -9.28 4.81 -36.33
CA VAL A 762 -7.84 5.08 -36.16
C VAL A 762 -7.19 4.16 -35.10
N HIS A 763 -7.95 3.46 -34.25
CA HIS A 763 -7.39 2.47 -33.31
C HIS A 763 -8.23 1.19 -33.16
N ALA A 764 -8.90 0.74 -34.22
CA ALA A 764 -9.75 -0.46 -34.17
C ALA A 764 -9.01 -1.79 -34.41
N ASN A 765 -7.75 -1.78 -34.87
CA ASN A 765 -7.01 -3.01 -35.20
C ASN A 765 -6.15 -3.60 -34.06
N HIS A 766 -5.99 -2.93 -32.93
CA HIS A 766 -5.41 -3.53 -31.70
C HIS A 766 -6.48 -4.03 -30.72
N ALA A 767 -7.76 -3.76 -30.99
CA ALA A 767 -8.89 -4.20 -30.15
C ALA A 767 -9.40 -5.62 -30.48
N ARG A 768 -8.81 -6.31 -31.47
CA ARG A 768 -9.20 -7.68 -31.88
C ARG A 768 -8.21 -8.78 -31.49
N GLY A 769 -7.11 -8.45 -30.80
CA GLY A 769 -6.01 -9.39 -30.49
C GLY A 769 -5.97 -10.01 -29.09
N LEU A 770 -6.83 -9.59 -28.15
CA LEU A 770 -6.87 -10.14 -26.78
C LEU A 770 -8.25 -10.72 -26.48
N GLY A 771 -8.63 -11.75 -27.25
CA GLY A 771 -9.74 -12.65 -26.93
C GLY A 771 -9.48 -13.59 -25.73
N VAL A 772 -8.51 -13.28 -24.87
CA VAL A 772 -8.17 -14.05 -23.65
C VAL A 772 -8.85 -13.48 -22.40
N PHE A 773 -9.45 -12.29 -22.48
CA PHE A 773 -10.42 -11.84 -21.46
C PHE A 773 -11.88 -12.02 -21.92
N ALA A 774 -12.11 -12.98 -22.81
CA ALA A 774 -13.28 -13.83 -22.71
C ALA A 774 -13.02 -14.94 -21.67
N LEU A 775 -12.44 -14.59 -20.51
CA LEU A 775 -12.71 -15.32 -19.30
C LEU A 775 -14.23 -15.43 -19.26
N ASN A 776 -14.75 -16.65 -19.17
CA ASN A 776 -16.17 -16.85 -18.91
C ASN A 776 -16.56 -15.84 -17.83
N ARG A 777 -17.60 -15.03 -18.06
CA ARG A 777 -18.04 -13.97 -17.12
C ARG A 777 -18.18 -14.50 -15.69
N TRP A 778 -18.41 -15.81 -15.62
CA TRP A 778 -18.49 -16.70 -14.49
C TRP A 778 -17.15 -17.01 -13.79
N ALA A 779 -16.03 -17.12 -14.48
CA ALA A 779 -14.76 -17.60 -13.92
C ALA A 779 -14.18 -16.69 -12.83
N LEU A 780 -14.27 -15.36 -12.98
CA LEU A 780 -13.80 -14.43 -11.95
C LEU A 780 -14.71 -14.45 -10.71
N PRO A 781 -16.05 -14.26 -10.83
CA PRO A 781 -16.98 -14.42 -9.71
C PRO A 781 -16.87 -15.79 -9.02
N VAL A 782 -16.84 -16.89 -9.79
CA VAL A 782 -16.71 -18.25 -9.25
C VAL A 782 -15.36 -18.43 -8.56
N GLY A 783 -14.27 -17.90 -9.12
CA GLY A 783 -12.95 -17.94 -8.50
C GLY A 783 -12.88 -17.16 -7.19
N LEU A 784 -13.48 -15.97 -7.12
CA LEU A 784 -13.55 -15.17 -5.89
C LEU A 784 -14.42 -15.86 -4.82
N LEU A 785 -15.56 -16.43 -5.21
CA LEU A 785 -16.42 -17.20 -4.29
C LEU A 785 -15.71 -18.46 -3.79
N ALA A 786 -15.05 -19.22 -4.68
CA ALA A 786 -14.29 -20.40 -4.32
C ALA A 786 -13.12 -20.04 -3.38
N LEU A 787 -12.39 -18.96 -3.67
CA LEU A 787 -11.31 -18.47 -2.80
C LEU A 787 -11.83 -18.06 -1.42
N ALA A 788 -12.96 -17.35 -1.37
CA ALA A 788 -13.58 -16.97 -0.10
C ALA A 788 -13.98 -18.20 0.72
N VAL A 789 -14.54 -19.24 0.07
CA VAL A 789 -14.88 -20.52 0.73
C VAL A 789 -13.62 -21.23 1.23
N VAL A 790 -12.55 -21.29 0.43
CA VAL A 790 -11.28 -21.92 0.84
C VAL A 790 -10.68 -21.26 2.07
N VAL A 791 -10.72 -19.92 2.15
CA VAL A 791 -10.23 -19.18 3.32
C VAL A 791 -11.15 -19.37 4.53
N ALA A 792 -12.46 -19.39 4.33
CA ALA A 792 -13.43 -19.49 5.41
C ALA A 792 -13.53 -20.91 6.01
N LEU A 793 -13.29 -21.96 5.21
CA LEU A 793 -13.53 -23.34 5.61
C LEU A 793 -12.76 -23.78 6.87
N PRO A 794 -11.45 -23.52 7.02
CA PRO A 794 -10.72 -23.86 8.26
C PRO A 794 -11.27 -23.14 9.49
N ILE A 795 -11.72 -21.89 9.33
CA ILE A 795 -12.25 -21.07 10.43
C ILE A 795 -13.62 -21.58 10.85
N TYR A 796 -14.48 -21.91 9.88
CA TYR A 796 -15.78 -22.56 10.15
C TYR A 796 -15.63 -23.92 10.81
N SER A 797 -14.55 -24.66 10.54
CA SER A 797 -14.29 -25.95 11.17
C SER A 797 -13.79 -25.84 12.62
N GLY A 798 -13.43 -24.65 13.09
CA GLY A 798 -13.04 -24.41 14.48
C GLY A 798 -14.19 -24.61 15.46
N SER A 799 -13.90 -25.15 16.65
CA SER A 799 -14.89 -25.44 17.70
C SER A 799 -15.69 -24.21 18.11
N PHE A 800 -15.02 -23.06 18.27
CA PHE A 800 -15.67 -21.81 18.68
C PHE A 800 -16.67 -21.28 17.63
N ALA A 801 -16.33 -21.35 16.35
CA ALA A 801 -17.24 -20.98 15.27
C ALA A 801 -18.49 -21.88 15.22
N GLN A 802 -18.31 -23.20 15.42
CA GLN A 802 -19.40 -24.17 15.47
C GLN A 802 -20.35 -23.91 16.64
N GLU A 803 -19.81 -23.63 17.83
CA GLU A 803 -20.60 -23.28 19.01
C GLU A 803 -21.44 -22.02 18.75
N ARG A 804 -20.84 -20.96 18.22
CA ARG A 804 -21.53 -19.71 17.87
C ARG A 804 -22.67 -19.91 16.86
N LEU A 805 -22.47 -20.78 15.87
CA LEU A 805 -23.49 -21.12 14.87
C LEU A 805 -24.63 -21.96 15.48
N SER A 806 -24.36 -22.84 16.44
CA SER A 806 -25.40 -23.64 17.10
C SER A 806 -26.40 -22.77 17.89
N GLN A 807 -25.95 -21.60 18.38
CA GLN A 807 -26.73 -20.71 19.23
C GLN A 807 -27.59 -19.67 18.47
N VAL A 808 -27.71 -19.76 17.13
CA VAL A 808 -28.42 -18.75 16.30
C VAL A 808 -29.88 -18.56 16.76
N ARG A 809 -30.59 -19.64 17.10
CA ARG A 809 -32.00 -19.56 17.52
C ARG A 809 -32.16 -18.87 18.88
N ALA A 810 -31.28 -19.17 19.83
CA ALA A 810 -31.31 -18.55 21.16
C ALA A 810 -31.03 -17.05 21.08
N ASP A 811 -30.08 -16.63 20.23
CA ASP A 811 -29.73 -15.22 20.02
C ASP A 811 -30.89 -14.35 19.55
N LEU A 812 -31.74 -14.89 18.65
CA LEU A 812 -32.90 -14.14 18.14
C LEU A 812 -33.91 -13.83 19.25
N ALA A 813 -34.12 -14.76 20.19
CA ALA A 813 -35.02 -14.54 21.31
C ALA A 813 -34.51 -13.43 22.25
N VAL A 814 -33.20 -13.41 22.52
CA VAL A 814 -32.55 -12.35 23.32
C VAL A 814 -32.69 -11.00 22.60
N ARG A 815 -32.41 -10.93 21.29
CA ARG A 815 -32.59 -9.69 20.51
C ARG A 815 -34.02 -9.18 20.56
N GLN A 816 -35.03 -10.05 20.40
CA GLN A 816 -36.43 -9.65 20.45
C GLN A 816 -36.83 -9.12 21.84
N ALA A 817 -36.35 -9.74 22.91
CA ALA A 817 -36.57 -9.26 24.27
C ALA A 817 -35.94 -7.87 24.48
N HIS A 818 -34.69 -7.71 24.05
CA HIS A 818 -33.98 -6.44 24.13
C HIS A 818 -34.66 -5.32 23.32
N TRP A 819 -35.18 -5.62 22.11
CA TRP A 819 -35.95 -4.66 21.32
C TRP A 819 -37.26 -4.26 22.00
N ALA A 820 -37.94 -5.21 22.64
CA ALA A 820 -39.17 -4.94 23.37
C ALA A 820 -38.91 -4.04 24.59
N ASP A 821 -37.88 -4.35 25.38
CA ASP A 821 -37.45 -3.52 26.51
C ASP A 821 -37.05 -2.10 26.04
N THR A 822 -36.25 -2.00 24.97
CA THR A 822 -35.86 -0.73 24.35
C THR A 822 -37.06 0.16 24.03
N LEU A 823 -38.08 -0.40 23.37
CA LEU A 823 -39.27 0.38 22.99
C LEU A 823 -40.16 0.74 24.19
N ALA A 824 -40.13 -0.06 25.26
CA ALA A 824 -40.87 0.17 26.50
C ALA A 824 -40.27 1.30 27.36
N MET A 825 -38.97 1.58 27.25
CA MET A 825 -38.30 2.66 27.99
C MET A 825 -38.71 4.09 27.58
N ARG A 826 -39.39 4.24 26.43
CA ARG A 826 -39.76 5.55 25.86
C ARG A 826 -40.85 6.24 26.67
N ASP A 827 -40.82 7.57 26.70
CA ASP A 827 -41.88 8.38 27.29
C ASP A 827 -43.20 8.19 26.52
N SER A 828 -44.33 8.16 27.25
CA SER A 828 -45.66 8.18 26.65
C SER A 828 -45.99 9.58 26.12
N GLY A 829 -46.50 9.67 24.89
CA GLY A 829 -46.95 10.94 24.30
C GLY A 829 -46.64 11.09 22.82
N LEU A 830 -47.37 11.99 22.16
CA LEU A 830 -47.30 12.20 20.72
C LEU A 830 -45.92 12.69 20.25
N ALA A 831 -45.27 13.54 21.04
CA ALA A 831 -43.94 14.05 20.71
C ALA A 831 -42.88 12.95 20.67
N SER A 832 -42.88 12.03 21.64
CA SER A 832 -41.95 10.89 21.70
C SER A 832 -42.24 9.86 20.62
N THR A 833 -43.52 9.65 20.25
CA THR A 833 -43.89 8.79 19.12
C THR A 833 -43.39 9.36 17.78
N LEU A 834 -43.56 10.67 17.55
CA LEU A 834 -43.19 11.29 16.28
C LEU A 834 -41.68 11.52 16.14
N PHE A 835 -41.02 11.99 17.20
CA PHE A 835 -39.64 12.48 17.16
C PHE A 835 -38.66 11.71 18.06
N GLY A 836 -39.14 10.68 18.77
CA GLY A 836 -38.30 9.85 19.62
C GLY A 836 -37.83 10.53 20.91
N MET A 837 -36.91 9.86 21.58
CA MET A 837 -36.30 10.25 22.85
C MET A 837 -35.13 11.21 22.69
N GLY A 838 -34.61 11.39 21.47
CA GLY A 838 -33.43 12.17 21.15
C GLY A 838 -32.17 11.31 21.01
N PHE A 839 -31.21 11.78 20.21
CA PHE A 839 -29.94 11.10 19.96
C PHE A 839 -29.12 10.88 21.23
N GLY A 840 -28.45 9.73 21.32
CA GLY A 840 -27.48 9.44 22.37
C GLY A 840 -28.10 9.24 23.75
N ARG A 841 -29.43 9.20 23.86
CA ARG A 841 -30.16 9.03 25.13
C ARG A 841 -30.32 7.58 25.55
N PHE A 842 -30.03 6.62 24.66
CA PHE A 842 -30.24 5.20 24.95
C PHE A 842 -29.51 4.73 26.21
N PRO A 843 -28.19 4.95 26.40
CA PRO A 843 -27.49 4.45 27.58
C PRO A 843 -28.02 5.00 28.91
N GLU A 844 -28.36 6.30 28.94
CA GLU A 844 -28.96 6.93 30.13
C GLU A 844 -30.35 6.35 30.43
N ARG A 845 -31.19 6.17 29.41
CA ARG A 845 -32.54 5.61 29.59
C ARG A 845 -32.48 4.14 30.00
N HIS A 846 -31.54 3.38 29.44
CA HIS A 846 -31.26 1.99 29.84
C HIS A 846 -30.94 1.91 31.32
N TYR A 847 -29.96 2.70 31.78
CA TYR A 847 -29.56 2.76 33.17
C TYR A 847 -30.73 3.02 34.14
N TRP A 848 -31.65 3.94 33.79
CA TRP A 848 -32.74 4.33 34.70
C TRP A 848 -34.05 3.54 34.54
N ARG A 849 -34.33 2.97 33.37
CA ARG A 849 -35.67 2.46 33.01
C ARG A 849 -35.70 1.05 32.43
N SER A 850 -34.57 0.47 32.03
CA SER A 850 -34.56 -0.90 31.50
C SER A 850 -34.90 -1.91 32.59
N SER A 851 -35.49 -3.03 32.18
CA SER A 851 -35.63 -4.23 33.01
C SER A 851 -34.37 -5.11 32.99
N GLU A 852 -33.42 -4.83 32.10
CA GLU A 852 -32.14 -5.52 31.97
C GLU A 852 -31.14 -5.04 33.05
N PRO A 853 -30.07 -5.81 33.32
CA PRO A 853 -29.05 -5.40 34.29
C PRO A 853 -28.37 -4.09 33.89
N ARG A 854 -28.13 -3.23 34.88
CA ARG A 854 -27.55 -1.89 34.66
C ARG A 854 -26.04 -1.97 34.55
N ALA A 855 -25.46 -1.22 33.61
CA ALA A 855 -24.03 -0.99 33.56
C ALA A 855 -23.53 -0.27 34.83
N ALA A 856 -22.31 -0.57 35.27
CA ALA A 856 -21.64 0.29 36.24
C ALA A 856 -21.47 1.70 35.66
N SER A 857 -21.73 2.71 36.48
CA SER A 857 -21.54 4.11 36.09
C SER A 857 -20.13 4.59 36.43
N TYR A 858 -19.67 5.63 35.74
CA TYR A 858 -18.51 6.41 36.17
C TYR A 858 -18.85 7.89 36.06
N ARG A 859 -18.22 8.72 36.89
CA ARG A 859 -18.38 10.18 36.85
C ARG A 859 -17.17 10.86 37.47
N LEU A 860 -16.77 12.00 36.92
CA LEU A 860 -15.82 12.91 37.57
C LEU A 860 -16.59 13.82 38.53
N GLU A 861 -16.18 13.86 39.79
CA GLU A 861 -16.72 14.73 40.81
C GLU A 861 -15.67 15.77 41.19
N SER A 862 -16.11 16.93 41.69
CA SER A 862 -15.19 17.97 42.17
C SER A 862 -15.56 18.44 43.57
N GLU A 863 -14.55 18.45 44.45
CA GLU A 863 -14.68 18.85 45.84
C GLU A 863 -13.48 19.73 46.21
N ALA A 864 -13.74 20.93 46.74
CA ALA A 864 -12.71 21.90 47.13
C ALA A 864 -11.66 22.21 46.02
N GLY A 865 -12.05 22.14 44.75
CA GLY A 865 -11.16 22.37 43.60
C GLY A 865 -10.34 21.16 43.16
N ASN A 866 -10.40 20.04 43.89
CA ASN A 866 -9.86 18.75 43.43
C ASN A 866 -10.89 18.04 42.53
N VAL A 867 -10.43 17.30 41.54
CA VAL A 867 -11.27 16.48 40.65
C VAL A 867 -10.87 15.02 40.83
N PHE A 868 -11.83 14.13 41.05
CA PHE A 868 -11.57 12.71 41.27
C PHE A 868 -12.61 11.84 40.55
N LEU A 869 -12.31 10.56 40.38
CA LEU A 869 -13.17 9.62 39.66
C LEU A 869 -14.06 8.86 40.65
N ARG A 870 -15.37 8.87 40.41
CA ARG A 870 -16.34 8.01 41.09
C ARG A 870 -16.72 6.85 40.18
N LEU A 871 -16.55 5.63 40.68
CA LEU A 871 -17.00 4.38 40.06
C LEU A 871 -18.25 3.88 40.79
N GLY A 872 -19.34 3.68 40.05
CA GLY A 872 -20.59 3.14 40.53
C GLY A 872 -20.61 1.60 40.55
N ALA A 873 -21.73 1.04 40.97
CA ALA A 873 -22.00 -0.39 40.94
C ALA A 873 -22.81 -0.79 39.70
N GLY A 874 -22.69 -2.04 39.24
CA GLY A 874 -23.41 -2.58 38.09
C GLY A 874 -22.60 -3.67 37.38
N LEU A 875 -22.95 -3.95 36.12
CA LEU A 875 -22.14 -4.81 35.24
C LEU A 875 -20.73 -4.25 35.05
N SER A 876 -19.78 -5.13 34.70
CA SER A 876 -18.36 -4.81 34.63
C SER A 876 -18.06 -3.62 33.71
N LEU A 877 -17.37 -2.63 34.29
CA LEU A 877 -16.77 -1.50 33.58
C LEU A 877 -15.34 -1.35 34.07
N TYR A 878 -14.41 -1.38 33.13
CA TYR A 878 -12.99 -1.22 33.38
C TYR A 878 -12.59 0.17 32.96
N MET A 879 -12.09 0.98 33.90
CA MET A 879 -11.41 2.23 33.58
C MET A 879 -9.94 1.93 33.32
N GLU A 880 -9.47 2.16 32.09
CA GLU A 880 -8.20 1.60 31.63
C GLU A 880 -7.22 2.67 31.13
N GLN A 881 -5.93 2.35 31.23
CA GLN A 881 -4.85 3.10 30.61
C GLN A 881 -3.79 2.14 30.06
N LEU A 882 -3.30 2.40 28.85
CA LEU A 882 -2.18 1.65 28.26
C LEU A 882 -0.87 1.97 29.00
N VAL A 883 -0.17 0.93 29.44
CA VAL A 883 1.06 1.04 30.24
C VAL A 883 2.16 0.16 29.66
N THR A 884 3.42 0.58 29.80
CA THR A 884 4.57 -0.19 29.31
C THR A 884 5.13 -1.06 30.43
N VAL A 885 4.86 -2.35 30.38
CA VAL A 885 5.22 -3.33 31.42
C VAL A 885 6.24 -4.32 30.85
N GLN A 886 7.20 -4.72 31.68
CA GLN A 886 8.18 -5.77 31.39
C GLN A 886 7.78 -7.06 32.12
N PRO A 887 8.00 -8.23 31.52
CA PRO A 887 7.75 -9.51 32.18
C PRO A 887 8.72 -9.71 33.34
N HIS A 888 8.29 -10.48 34.33
CA HIS A 888 9.01 -10.89 35.54
C HIS A 888 9.51 -9.72 36.40
N ARG A 889 8.71 -8.65 36.48
CA ARG A 889 8.99 -7.46 37.29
C ARG A 889 7.85 -7.19 38.26
N ASP A 890 8.18 -6.58 39.38
CA ASP A 890 7.19 -6.16 40.36
C ASP A 890 6.80 -4.69 40.15
N TYR A 891 5.50 -4.44 40.18
CA TYR A 891 4.92 -3.10 40.10
C TYR A 891 4.13 -2.78 41.36
N VAL A 892 4.14 -1.52 41.77
CA VAL A 892 3.36 -1.05 42.91
C VAL A 892 2.38 0.02 42.44
N LEU A 893 1.10 -0.29 42.56
CA LEU A 893 0.02 0.64 42.28
C LEU A 893 -0.35 1.39 43.56
N HIS A 894 -0.07 2.68 43.59
CA HIS A 894 -0.53 3.61 44.61
C HIS A 894 -1.83 4.27 44.17
N LEU A 895 -2.80 4.36 45.07
CA LEU A 895 -4.06 5.05 44.82
C LEU A 895 -4.73 5.46 46.13
N ALA A 896 -5.58 6.48 46.06
CA ALA A 896 -6.40 6.92 47.18
C ALA A 896 -7.85 6.47 46.96
N LEU A 897 -8.45 5.82 47.95
CA LEU A 897 -9.84 5.37 47.94
C LEU A 897 -10.65 6.10 48.99
N ARG A 898 -11.94 6.26 48.71
CA ARG A 898 -12.92 6.75 49.68
C ARG A 898 -14.29 6.15 49.39
N SER A 899 -15.00 5.69 50.43
CA SER A 899 -16.39 5.25 50.27
C SER A 899 -17.24 5.44 51.53
N SER A 900 -18.55 5.49 51.32
CA SER A 900 -19.53 5.58 52.42
C SER A 900 -19.98 4.21 52.95
N GLN A 901 -19.65 3.14 52.24
CA GLN A 901 -19.96 1.74 52.56
C GLN A 901 -18.74 0.87 52.21
N PRO A 902 -18.65 -0.38 52.72
CA PRO A 902 -17.59 -1.28 52.33
C PRO A 902 -17.53 -1.51 50.82
N VAL A 903 -16.36 -1.22 50.23
CA VAL A 903 -16.10 -1.38 48.80
C VAL A 903 -14.78 -2.07 48.54
N THR A 904 -14.68 -2.72 47.39
CA THR A 904 -13.49 -3.38 46.88
C THR A 904 -13.22 -2.91 45.46
N LEU A 905 -12.04 -2.34 45.26
CA LEU A 905 -11.47 -2.07 43.95
C LEU A 905 -10.67 -3.28 43.50
N SER A 906 -10.93 -3.75 42.28
CA SER A 906 -10.07 -4.68 41.55
C SER A 906 -9.20 -3.90 40.58
N ALA A 907 -7.89 -4.08 40.67
CA ALA A 907 -6.91 -3.54 39.73
C ALA A 907 -6.19 -4.68 39.03
N SER A 908 -5.96 -4.56 37.73
CA SER A 908 -5.24 -5.57 36.96
C SER A 908 -4.29 -5.00 35.92
N LEU A 909 -3.21 -5.74 35.64
CA LEU A 909 -2.41 -5.58 34.44
C LEU A 909 -2.76 -6.72 33.49
N CYS A 910 -3.37 -6.37 32.36
CA CYS A 910 -3.84 -7.33 31.37
C CYS A 910 -3.22 -7.06 30.00
N GLU A 911 -2.76 -8.11 29.34
CA GLU A 911 -2.52 -8.09 27.90
C GLU A 911 -3.85 -7.89 27.18
N LYS A 912 -4.08 -6.72 26.58
CA LYS A 912 -5.39 -6.36 26.04
C LYS A 912 -5.25 -5.30 24.96
N TRP A 913 -5.80 -5.58 23.79
CA TRP A 913 -5.93 -4.58 22.73
C TRP A 913 -7.10 -3.63 23.03
N LEU A 914 -8.32 -4.16 23.07
CA LEU A 914 -9.51 -3.34 23.34
C LEU A 914 -10.52 -3.99 24.30
N LEU A 915 -11.13 -5.13 23.93
CA LEU A 915 -12.17 -5.80 24.72
C LEU A 915 -11.65 -7.06 25.42
N THR A 916 -11.15 -8.01 24.65
CA THR A 916 -10.74 -9.32 25.17
C THR A 916 -9.39 -9.22 25.88
N SER A 917 -9.40 -9.54 27.18
CA SER A 917 -8.18 -9.68 27.98
C SER A 917 -7.54 -11.05 27.73
N GLY A 918 -6.22 -11.07 27.57
CA GLY A 918 -5.37 -12.25 27.54
C GLY A 918 -4.86 -12.58 28.94
N ARG A 919 -3.54 -12.66 29.10
CA ARG A 919 -2.91 -12.89 30.41
C ARG A 919 -3.10 -11.67 31.30
N CYS A 920 -3.53 -11.92 32.54
CA CYS A 920 -3.79 -10.88 33.52
C CYS A 920 -3.19 -11.23 34.87
N VAL A 921 -2.74 -10.20 35.59
CA VAL A 921 -2.40 -10.26 37.01
C VAL A 921 -3.28 -9.27 37.76
N PHE A 922 -3.79 -9.68 38.93
CA PHE A 922 -4.82 -8.95 39.67
C PHE A 922 -4.34 -8.61 41.07
N GLY A 923 -4.85 -7.51 41.59
CA GLY A 923 -4.73 -7.13 42.99
C GLY A 923 -5.95 -6.34 43.43
N THR A 924 -6.27 -6.39 44.71
CA THR A 924 -7.48 -5.75 45.26
C THR A 924 -7.14 -4.82 46.40
N ALA A 925 -7.89 -3.73 46.51
CA ALA A 925 -7.88 -2.85 47.68
C ALA A 925 -9.31 -2.68 48.19
N ALA A 926 -9.48 -2.78 49.51
CA ALA A 926 -10.76 -2.54 50.17
C ALA A 926 -10.69 -1.25 50.99
N SER A 927 -11.77 -0.48 50.99
CA SER A 927 -11.92 0.73 51.80
C SER A 927 -13.33 0.77 52.41
N GLU A 928 -13.41 1.23 53.66
CA GLU A 928 -14.67 1.36 54.40
C GLU A 928 -14.83 2.77 55.02
N GLY A 929 -13.90 3.68 54.73
CA GLY A 929 -13.80 5.00 55.33
C GLY A 929 -14.37 6.13 54.47
N ARG A 930 -15.07 7.07 55.14
CA ARG A 930 -15.53 8.33 54.54
C ARG A 930 -14.40 9.33 54.29
N GLN A 931 -13.19 9.04 54.78
CA GLN A 931 -11.98 9.83 54.52
C GLN A 931 -11.16 9.17 53.41
N TRP A 932 -10.26 9.95 52.79
CA TRP A 932 -9.34 9.41 51.80
C TRP A 932 -8.30 8.52 52.48
N GLU A 933 -8.25 7.27 52.03
CA GLU A 933 -7.31 6.24 52.50
C GLU A 933 -6.32 5.92 51.38
N GLU A 934 -5.02 5.97 51.67
CA GLU A 934 -4.00 5.57 50.71
C GLU A 934 -3.82 4.05 50.72
N HIS A 935 -3.87 3.45 49.53
CA HIS A 935 -3.66 2.02 49.32
C HIS A 935 -2.48 1.77 48.39
N GLN A 936 -1.81 0.64 48.65
CA GLN A 936 -0.74 0.11 47.81
C GLN A 936 -1.10 -1.32 47.41
N ILE A 937 -1.15 -1.57 46.10
CA ILE A 937 -1.41 -2.89 45.53
C ILE A 937 -0.14 -3.34 44.81
N ARG A 938 0.39 -4.51 45.20
CA ARG A 938 1.53 -5.12 44.50
C ARG A 938 1.03 -5.98 43.35
N LEU A 939 1.57 -5.72 42.15
CA LEU A 939 1.22 -6.41 40.91
C LEU A 939 2.53 -6.98 40.32
N ALA A 940 2.76 -8.26 40.56
CA ALA A 940 3.87 -8.99 39.93
C ALA A 940 3.48 -9.29 38.48
N SER A 941 4.21 -8.78 37.49
CA SER A 941 3.82 -8.91 36.08
C SER A 941 3.83 -10.36 35.58
N GLY A 942 4.62 -11.24 36.20
CA GLY A 942 4.74 -12.63 35.76
C GLY A 942 5.18 -12.68 34.29
N GLU A 943 4.35 -13.23 33.41
CA GLU A 943 4.62 -13.29 31.96
C GLU A 943 3.96 -12.15 31.17
N VAL A 944 3.24 -11.24 31.83
CA VAL A 944 2.55 -10.11 31.18
C VAL A 944 3.55 -9.15 30.56
N GLY A 945 3.32 -8.79 29.30
CA GLY A 945 4.21 -7.91 28.54
C GLY A 945 5.37 -8.65 27.85
N ALA A 946 5.34 -9.98 27.84
CA ALA A 946 6.32 -10.78 27.09
C ALA A 946 6.18 -10.56 25.56
N GLY A 947 7.32 -10.51 24.87
CA GLY A 947 7.40 -10.28 23.41
C GLY A 947 8.42 -9.19 23.07
N SER A 948 8.94 -9.20 21.83
CA SER A 948 9.96 -8.24 21.37
C SER A 948 9.59 -7.58 20.05
N GLY A 949 9.91 -6.30 19.91
CA GLY A 949 9.73 -5.55 18.66
C GLY A 949 8.26 -5.42 18.24
N LEU A 950 7.96 -5.75 16.99
CA LEU A 950 6.61 -5.66 16.41
C LEU A 950 5.59 -6.66 16.98
N LEU A 951 6.04 -7.64 17.76
CA LEU A 951 5.20 -8.63 18.43
C LEU A 951 4.98 -8.31 19.92
N HIS A 952 5.32 -7.10 20.37
CA HIS A 952 5.03 -6.68 21.73
C HIS A 952 3.52 -6.59 21.96
N VAL A 953 3.04 -7.29 22.98
CA VAL A 953 1.62 -7.33 23.35
C VAL A 953 1.27 -6.05 24.12
N PRO A 954 0.24 -5.30 23.73
CA PRO A 954 -0.18 -4.13 24.48
C PRO A 954 -0.73 -4.53 25.86
N VAL A 955 -0.27 -3.84 26.90
CA VAL A 955 -0.71 -4.06 28.29
C VAL A 955 -1.53 -2.86 28.76
N LYS A 956 -2.63 -3.14 29.45
CA LYS A 956 -3.48 -2.14 30.09
C LYS A 956 -3.51 -2.33 31.60
N LEU A 957 -3.43 -1.21 32.31
CA LEU A 957 -3.87 -1.10 33.69
C LEU A 957 -5.38 -0.90 33.68
N SER A 958 -6.13 -1.79 34.32
CA SER A 958 -7.59 -1.75 34.37
C SER A 958 -8.07 -1.65 35.81
N LEU A 959 -8.96 -0.71 36.09
CA LEU A 959 -9.53 -0.44 37.42
C LEU A 959 -11.04 -0.66 37.38
N GLN A 960 -11.56 -1.46 38.31
CA GLN A 960 -12.97 -1.83 38.37
C GLN A 960 -13.48 -1.83 39.81
N ASN A 961 -14.70 -1.32 40.00
CA ASN A 961 -15.46 -1.51 41.23
C ASN A 961 -16.20 -2.85 41.19
N THR A 962 -15.92 -3.74 42.14
CA THR A 962 -16.58 -5.06 42.25
C THR A 962 -17.66 -5.09 43.34
N SER A 963 -17.98 -3.95 43.94
CA SER A 963 -18.93 -3.84 45.05
C SER A 963 -20.26 -3.21 44.64
N ALA A 964 -21.27 -3.36 45.50
CA ALA A 964 -22.60 -2.81 45.28
C ALA A 964 -22.72 -1.31 45.60
N ALA A 965 -21.73 -0.73 46.27
CA ALA A 965 -21.66 0.69 46.61
C ALA A 965 -20.71 1.45 45.68
N SER A 966 -20.88 2.77 45.58
CA SER A 966 -19.97 3.63 44.81
C SER A 966 -18.63 3.81 45.52
N LEU A 967 -17.56 3.89 44.74
CA LEU A 967 -16.20 4.12 45.19
C LEU A 967 -15.64 5.40 44.56
N ASP A 968 -15.06 6.28 45.38
CA ASP A 968 -14.28 7.42 44.91
C ASP A 968 -12.79 7.02 44.85
N LEU A 969 -12.12 7.42 43.76
CA LEU A 969 -10.75 7.06 43.40
C LEU A 969 -9.97 8.31 42.98
N ASP A 970 -8.75 8.46 43.49
CA ASP A 970 -7.84 9.55 43.13
C ASP A 970 -6.36 9.11 43.21
N ASN A 971 -5.44 9.93 42.70
CA ASN A 971 -3.97 9.78 42.80
C ASN A 971 -3.43 8.41 42.35
N VAL A 972 -3.95 7.90 41.23
CA VAL A 972 -3.50 6.61 40.68
C VAL A 972 -2.09 6.73 40.12
N ARG A 973 -1.15 5.94 40.65
CA ARG A 973 0.25 5.90 40.20
C ARG A 973 0.75 4.47 40.13
N LEU A 974 1.12 4.00 38.94
CA LEU A 974 1.75 2.69 38.76
C LEU A 974 3.26 2.86 38.72
N LEU A 975 3.94 2.48 39.79
CA LEU A 975 5.39 2.60 39.90
C LEU A 975 6.09 1.31 39.48
N ASN A 976 7.16 1.43 38.70
CA ASN A 976 8.09 0.33 38.44
C ASN A 976 9.09 0.16 39.62
N GLU A 977 9.97 -0.84 39.52
CA GLU A 977 11.01 -1.10 40.54
C GLU A 977 11.98 0.07 40.75
N ASP A 978 12.18 0.91 39.73
CA ASP A 978 13.03 2.11 39.80
C ASP A 978 12.30 3.33 40.42
N GLY A 979 11.02 3.19 40.75
CA GLY A 979 10.17 4.28 41.26
C GLY A 979 9.64 5.23 40.18
N ALA A 980 9.80 4.92 38.90
CA ALA A 980 9.24 5.68 37.80
C ALA A 980 7.73 5.40 37.66
N ASP A 981 6.94 6.47 37.53
CA ASP A 981 5.50 6.40 37.30
C ASP A 981 5.21 6.11 35.82
N LEU A 982 4.44 5.06 35.57
CA LEU A 982 4.04 4.58 34.26
C LEU A 982 2.63 5.02 33.87
N THR A 983 1.93 5.69 34.78
CA THR A 983 0.60 6.25 34.53
C THR A 983 0.67 7.75 34.35
N ASP A 984 -0.27 8.27 33.58
CA ASP A 984 -0.43 9.68 33.31
C ASP A 984 -1.83 10.15 33.67
N ASN A 985 -1.93 11.39 34.14
CA ASN A 985 -3.21 11.99 34.56
C ASN A 985 -3.96 11.16 35.63
N GLY A 986 -3.23 10.52 36.55
CA GLY A 986 -3.81 9.69 37.63
C GLY A 986 -4.57 10.46 38.71
N GLY A 987 -4.42 11.78 38.78
CA GLY A 987 -5.21 12.69 39.62
C GLY A 987 -6.36 13.39 38.90
N PHE A 988 -6.72 12.95 37.68
CA PHE A 988 -7.89 13.40 36.90
C PHE A 988 -8.06 14.92 36.68
N SER A 989 -6.99 15.71 36.85
CA SER A 989 -7.01 17.17 36.68
C SER A 989 -7.28 17.61 35.23
N ARG A 990 -6.97 16.75 34.25
CA ARG A 990 -7.34 16.91 32.83
C ARG A 990 -8.51 16.01 32.44
N ALA A 991 -9.47 15.85 33.34
CA ALA A 991 -10.60 14.94 33.19
C ALA A 991 -10.13 13.51 32.86
N LEU A 992 -10.70 12.87 31.84
CA LEU A 992 -10.32 11.52 31.38
C LEU A 992 -9.26 11.50 30.28
N ASP A 993 -8.48 12.57 30.08
CA ASP A 993 -7.37 12.51 29.13
C ASP A 993 -6.44 11.33 29.49
N ARG A 994 -6.20 10.46 28.51
CA ARG A 994 -5.45 9.18 28.58
C ARG A 994 -6.11 8.03 29.34
N TRP A 995 -7.30 8.24 29.90
CA TRP A 995 -8.12 7.19 30.49
C TRP A 995 -9.25 6.81 29.53
N PHE A 996 -9.40 5.53 29.25
CA PHE A 996 -10.43 5.04 28.35
C PHE A 996 -11.08 3.79 28.93
N PHE A 997 -12.40 3.72 28.92
CA PHE A 997 -13.11 2.61 29.54
C PHE A 997 -13.48 1.53 28.52
N SER A 998 -13.65 0.29 28.99
CA SER A 998 -14.26 -0.80 28.23
C SER A 998 -15.22 -1.60 29.12
N VAL A 999 -16.10 -2.38 28.50
CA VAL A 999 -17.13 -3.19 29.18
C VAL A 999 -17.19 -4.60 28.57
N ASP A 1000 -17.70 -5.56 29.34
CA ASP A 1000 -17.91 -6.93 28.84
C ASP A 1000 -19.30 -7.14 28.24
N ASP A 1001 -20.28 -6.34 28.64
CA ASP A 1001 -21.68 -6.43 28.22
C ASP A 1001 -22.10 -5.16 27.46
N ASP A 1002 -22.59 -5.35 26.24
CA ASP A 1002 -22.93 -4.31 25.28
C ASP A 1002 -24.42 -3.90 25.30
N LEU A 1003 -25.30 -4.69 25.95
CA LEU A 1003 -26.74 -4.41 26.03
C LEU A 1003 -27.06 -3.01 26.58
N PRO A 1004 -26.37 -2.50 27.63
CA PRO A 1004 -26.66 -1.18 28.17
C PRO A 1004 -26.26 -0.01 27.26
N TRP A 1005 -25.47 -0.27 26.21
CA TRP A 1005 -24.80 0.77 25.43
C TRP A 1005 -25.36 0.90 24.02
N HIS A 1006 -25.86 -0.19 23.44
CA HIS A 1006 -26.29 -0.26 22.05
C HIS A 1006 -27.66 -0.92 21.89
N VAL A 1007 -28.41 -0.50 20.87
CA VAL A 1007 -29.65 -1.17 20.49
C VAL A 1007 -29.32 -2.14 19.36
N TRP A 1008 -29.50 -3.44 19.57
CA TRP A 1008 -29.21 -4.48 18.58
C TRP A 1008 -30.14 -4.51 17.34
N SER A 1009 -30.47 -3.36 16.75
CA SER A 1009 -31.17 -3.18 15.48
C SER A 1009 -31.23 -1.68 15.13
N MET A 1010 -30.66 -1.28 13.98
CA MET A 1010 -30.71 0.11 13.51
C MET A 1010 -32.15 0.65 13.36
N PRO A 1011 -33.14 -0.07 12.76
CA PRO A 1011 -34.52 0.41 12.73
C PRO A 1011 -35.12 0.69 14.12
N VAL A 1012 -34.85 -0.15 15.10
CA VAL A 1012 -35.32 0.03 16.48
C VAL A 1012 -34.62 1.22 17.13
N ALA A 1013 -33.30 1.35 16.93
CA ALA A 1013 -32.52 2.50 17.38
C ALA A 1013 -33.06 3.82 16.82
N ILE A 1014 -33.30 3.90 15.50
CA ILE A 1014 -33.88 5.10 14.86
C ILE A 1014 -35.28 5.40 15.42
N LEU A 1015 -36.12 4.39 15.59
CA LEU A 1015 -37.45 4.57 16.15
C LEU A 1015 -37.40 5.05 17.61
N PHE A 1016 -36.42 4.58 18.39
CA PHE A 1016 -36.20 5.01 19.76
C PHE A 1016 -35.72 6.47 19.82
N GLU A 1017 -34.69 6.83 19.06
CA GLU A 1017 -34.02 8.13 19.16
C GLU A 1017 -34.70 9.24 18.35
N GLN A 1018 -35.30 8.91 17.20
CA GLN A 1018 -35.83 9.89 16.23
C GLN A 1018 -37.32 9.68 15.91
N GLY A 1019 -37.95 8.64 16.46
CA GLY A 1019 -39.38 8.38 16.29
C GLY A 1019 -39.76 7.96 14.86
N VAL A 1020 -41.07 7.94 14.60
CA VAL A 1020 -41.61 7.51 13.30
C VAL A 1020 -41.14 8.42 12.16
N ILE A 1021 -41.03 9.73 12.38
CA ILE A 1021 -40.61 10.67 11.33
C ILE A 1021 -39.14 10.45 10.96
N GLY A 1022 -38.27 10.25 11.96
CA GLY A 1022 -36.87 9.89 11.71
C GLY A 1022 -36.72 8.57 10.96
N LEU A 1023 -37.48 7.54 11.37
CA LEU A 1023 -37.50 6.25 10.68
C LEU A 1023 -37.90 6.37 9.21
N LEU A 1024 -38.95 7.15 8.92
CA LEU A 1024 -39.39 7.42 7.56
C LEU A 1024 -38.34 8.21 6.76
N ALA A 1025 -37.70 9.22 7.37
CA ALA A 1025 -36.66 10.01 6.71
C ALA A 1025 -35.45 9.15 6.31
N PHE A 1026 -34.97 8.30 7.23
CA PHE A 1026 -33.90 7.34 6.95
C PHE A 1026 -34.33 6.31 5.90
N ALA A 1027 -35.52 5.74 6.02
CA ALA A 1027 -36.04 4.78 5.05
C ALA A 1027 -36.10 5.37 3.64
N VAL A 1028 -36.62 6.60 3.48
CA VAL A 1028 -36.68 7.28 2.18
C VAL A 1028 -35.28 7.56 1.64
N MET A 1029 -34.33 8.00 2.46
CA MET A 1029 -32.93 8.22 2.05
C MET A 1029 -32.27 6.94 1.56
N LEU A 1030 -32.39 5.86 2.33
CA LEU A 1030 -31.80 4.55 2.00
C LEU A 1030 -32.44 3.94 0.75
N LEU A 1031 -33.78 3.98 0.64
CA LEU A 1031 -34.51 3.49 -0.52
C LEU A 1031 -34.18 4.29 -1.78
N LEU A 1032 -34.09 5.61 -1.68
CA LEU A 1032 -33.67 6.46 -2.81
C LEU A 1032 -32.22 6.13 -3.21
N GLY A 1033 -31.34 5.90 -2.22
CA GLY A 1033 -29.96 5.46 -2.38
C GLY A 1033 -29.86 4.17 -3.19
N VAL A 1034 -30.51 3.12 -2.70
CA VAL A 1034 -30.60 1.78 -3.32
C VAL A 1034 -31.25 1.87 -4.71
N TRP A 1035 -32.34 2.61 -4.86
CA TRP A 1035 -33.06 2.72 -6.13
C TRP A 1035 -32.21 3.39 -7.21
N ARG A 1036 -31.56 4.52 -6.90
CA ARG A 1036 -30.76 5.26 -7.90
C ARG A 1036 -29.45 4.56 -8.23
N THR A 1037 -28.74 4.03 -7.23
CA THR A 1037 -27.55 3.19 -7.44
C THR A 1037 -27.91 1.93 -8.23
N GLY A 1038 -29.00 1.26 -7.87
CA GLY A 1038 -29.49 0.08 -8.58
C GLY A 1038 -29.92 0.36 -10.02
N ARG A 1039 -30.57 1.49 -10.29
CA ARG A 1039 -30.90 1.91 -11.65
C ARG A 1039 -29.64 2.08 -12.50
N ARG A 1040 -28.56 2.65 -11.95
CA ARG A 1040 -27.27 2.81 -12.64
C ARG A 1040 -26.56 1.47 -12.84
N ALA A 1041 -26.57 0.60 -11.83
CA ALA A 1041 -26.02 -0.74 -11.93
C ALA A 1041 -26.70 -1.53 -13.05
N ARG A 1042 -28.04 -1.45 -13.16
CA ARG A 1042 -28.82 -2.04 -14.27
C ARG A 1042 -28.47 -1.45 -15.65
N GLN A 1043 -27.98 -0.22 -15.71
CA GLN A 1043 -27.49 0.42 -16.93
C GLN A 1043 -26.04 0.01 -17.28
N GLY A 1044 -25.41 -0.85 -16.50
CA GLY A 1044 -24.06 -1.37 -16.73
C GLY A 1044 -22.93 -0.58 -16.06
N ASP A 1045 -23.25 0.30 -15.09
CA ASP A 1045 -22.24 0.98 -14.27
C ASP A 1045 -21.77 0.05 -13.14
N ILE A 1046 -20.61 -0.58 -13.33
CA ILE A 1046 -20.01 -1.52 -12.38
C ILE A 1046 -19.69 -0.83 -11.04
N MET A 1047 -19.22 0.43 -11.07
CA MET A 1047 -18.93 1.18 -9.85
C MET A 1047 -20.20 1.36 -9.01
N ALA A 1048 -21.30 1.79 -9.63
CA ALA A 1048 -22.59 1.91 -8.95
C ALA A 1048 -23.09 0.57 -8.39
N GLY A 1049 -22.82 -0.54 -9.09
CA GLY A 1049 -23.13 -1.87 -8.60
C GLY A 1049 -22.32 -2.28 -7.36
N CYS A 1050 -21.05 -1.90 -7.25
CA CYS A 1050 -20.26 -2.14 -6.04
C CYS A 1050 -20.74 -1.29 -4.85
N PHE A 1051 -21.14 -0.03 -5.08
CA PHE A 1051 -21.80 0.78 -4.04
C PHE A 1051 -23.12 0.16 -3.59
N LEU A 1052 -23.93 -0.36 -4.51
CA LEU A 1052 -25.16 -1.07 -4.18
C LEU A 1052 -24.87 -2.32 -3.34
N ALA A 1053 -23.91 -3.14 -3.75
CA ALA A 1053 -23.53 -4.36 -3.04
C ALA A 1053 -23.02 -4.06 -1.62
N SER A 1054 -22.17 -3.04 -1.49
CA SER A 1054 -21.68 -2.50 -0.21
C SER A 1054 -22.85 -2.06 0.68
N LEU A 1055 -23.77 -1.26 0.14
CA LEU A 1055 -24.94 -0.77 0.88
C LEU A 1055 -25.86 -1.91 1.33
N LEU A 1056 -26.13 -2.91 0.48
CA LEU A 1056 -26.99 -4.04 0.84
C LEU A 1056 -26.39 -4.90 1.95
N GLY A 1057 -25.07 -5.14 1.93
CA GLY A 1057 -24.38 -5.88 3.00
C GLY A 1057 -24.41 -5.14 4.33
N VAL A 1058 -24.14 -3.83 4.32
CA VAL A 1058 -24.21 -2.97 5.52
C VAL A 1058 -25.63 -2.88 6.07
N LEU A 1059 -26.65 -2.75 5.21
CA LEU A 1059 -28.04 -2.71 5.65
C LEU A 1059 -28.51 -4.02 6.27
N PHE A 1060 -27.97 -5.16 5.81
CA PHE A 1060 -28.24 -6.44 6.46
C PHE A 1060 -27.70 -6.46 7.89
N ILE A 1061 -26.43 -6.05 8.09
CA ILE A 1061 -25.85 -5.94 9.45
C ILE A 1061 -26.69 -4.98 10.30
N GLY A 1062 -27.03 -3.80 9.76
CA GLY A 1062 -27.88 -2.82 10.43
C GLY A 1062 -29.30 -3.31 10.78
N SER A 1063 -29.79 -4.38 10.18
CA SER A 1063 -31.11 -4.95 10.55
C SER A 1063 -31.08 -5.65 11.90
N VAL A 1064 -29.92 -6.17 12.30
CA VAL A 1064 -29.69 -6.96 13.52
C VAL A 1064 -28.74 -6.28 14.49
N ASP A 1065 -28.16 -5.13 14.15
CA ASP A 1065 -27.28 -4.35 15.03
C ASP A 1065 -27.44 -2.84 14.76
N SER A 1066 -27.10 -1.97 15.71
CA SER A 1066 -27.01 -0.53 15.47
C SER A 1066 -25.66 -0.17 14.87
N ILE A 1067 -25.69 0.71 13.85
CA ILE A 1067 -24.49 1.23 13.18
C ILE A 1067 -24.45 2.76 13.17
N ILE A 1068 -25.44 3.40 13.79
CA ILE A 1068 -25.72 4.84 13.69
C ILE A 1068 -25.38 5.61 14.97
N ASP A 1069 -25.23 4.90 16.07
CA ASP A 1069 -24.68 5.29 17.36
C ASP A 1069 -23.16 5.51 17.30
N SER A 1070 -22.48 4.83 16.37
CA SER A 1070 -21.11 5.10 15.95
C SER A 1070 -21.06 6.22 14.90
N PRO A 1071 -20.54 7.42 15.21
CA PRO A 1071 -20.63 8.57 14.31
C PRO A 1071 -19.89 8.38 12.97
N ARG A 1072 -18.77 7.65 13.01
CA ARG A 1072 -17.97 7.30 11.83
C ARG A 1072 -18.76 6.44 10.84
N PHE A 1073 -19.57 5.51 11.35
CA PHE A 1073 -20.35 4.59 10.53
C PHE A 1073 -21.67 5.19 10.04
N LEU A 1074 -22.29 6.07 10.82
CA LEU A 1074 -23.37 6.93 10.33
C LEU A 1074 -22.90 7.79 9.15
N LEU A 1075 -21.70 8.38 9.25
CA LEU A 1075 -21.07 9.10 8.14
C LEU A 1075 -20.86 8.19 6.92
N LEU A 1076 -20.26 7.01 7.12
CA LEU A 1076 -19.98 6.06 6.03
C LEU A 1076 -21.26 5.63 5.30
N LEU A 1077 -22.31 5.24 6.04
CA LEU A 1077 -23.60 4.84 5.47
C LEU A 1077 -24.18 5.92 4.57
N LEU A 1078 -24.21 7.16 5.04
CA LEU A 1078 -24.74 8.30 4.29
C LEU A 1078 -23.87 8.63 3.06
N LEU A 1079 -22.55 8.52 3.16
CA LEU A 1079 -21.64 8.69 2.03
C LEU A 1079 -21.79 7.58 0.99
N LEU A 1080 -21.94 6.31 1.38
CA LEU A 1080 -22.19 5.20 0.46
C LEU A 1080 -23.45 5.44 -0.38
N CYS A 1081 -24.53 5.95 0.24
CA CYS A 1081 -25.73 6.35 -0.48
C CYS A 1081 -25.47 7.50 -1.46
N ARG A 1082 -24.88 8.61 -0.99
CA ARG A 1082 -24.74 9.85 -1.78
C ARG A 1082 -23.72 9.75 -2.90
N VAL A 1083 -22.60 9.06 -2.66
CA VAL A 1083 -21.51 8.88 -3.64
C VAL A 1083 -21.94 7.87 -4.71
N GLY A 1084 -22.62 6.80 -4.31
CA GLY A 1084 -23.08 5.77 -5.24
C GLY A 1084 -24.00 6.30 -6.34
N TRP A 1085 -24.91 7.22 -6.02
CA TRP A 1085 -25.88 7.75 -7.00
C TRP A 1085 -25.41 9.01 -7.75
N MET A 1086 -24.16 9.46 -7.56
CA MET A 1086 -23.65 10.73 -8.10
C MET A 1086 -23.79 10.87 -9.62
N TRP A 1087 -24.20 12.03 -10.13
CA TRP A 1087 -24.40 12.23 -11.57
C TRP A 1087 -23.08 12.22 -12.36
N SER A 1088 -22.93 11.30 -13.31
CA SER A 1088 -21.84 11.26 -14.30
C SER A 1088 -22.47 11.41 -15.69
N GLU A 1089 -22.19 12.51 -16.39
CA GLU A 1089 -22.64 12.78 -17.76
C GLU A 1089 -21.99 11.88 -18.83
N THR A 1090 -21.78 10.59 -18.53
CA THR A 1090 -21.20 9.62 -19.46
C THR A 1090 -22.25 8.75 -20.16
N VAL A 1091 -23.54 9.03 -19.99
CA VAL A 1091 -24.62 8.38 -20.74
C VAL A 1091 -25.56 9.45 -21.25
N GLY A 1092 -25.59 9.61 -22.57
CA GLY A 1092 -26.20 10.73 -23.29
C GLY A 1092 -27.62 11.08 -22.84
N VAL A 1093 -27.82 12.36 -22.59
CA VAL A 1093 -29.16 12.95 -22.57
C VAL A 1093 -29.66 12.99 -24.02
N PRO A 1094 -30.86 12.50 -24.33
CA PRO A 1094 -31.47 12.76 -25.63
C PRO A 1094 -31.70 14.27 -25.71
N ALA A 1095 -31.07 14.93 -26.69
CA ALA A 1095 -31.27 16.33 -26.96
C ALA A 1095 -32.78 16.62 -27.03
N MET A 1096 -33.28 17.30 -26.01
CA MET A 1096 -34.62 17.84 -26.00
C MET A 1096 -34.68 18.82 -27.16
N ARG A 1097 -35.48 18.49 -28.18
CA ARG A 1097 -35.73 19.32 -29.37
C ARG A 1097 -36.13 20.71 -28.92
N LEU A 1098 -35.18 21.64 -28.89
CA LEU A 1098 -35.47 23.06 -28.96
C LEU A 1098 -35.87 23.33 -30.40
N SER A 1099 -37.16 23.57 -30.58
CA SER A 1099 -37.76 24.10 -31.80
C SER A 1099 -36.94 25.29 -32.30
N THR A 1100 -36.36 25.14 -33.49
CA THR A 1100 -35.78 26.21 -34.29
C THR A 1100 -36.80 27.34 -34.48
N PRO A 1101 -36.47 28.60 -34.18
CA PRO A 1101 -37.23 29.72 -34.73
C PRO A 1101 -36.90 29.81 -36.22
N GLN A 1102 -37.93 29.67 -37.05
CA GLN A 1102 -37.87 30.11 -38.45
C GLN A 1102 -37.41 31.58 -38.48
N THR A 1103 -36.27 31.84 -39.10
CA THR A 1103 -35.94 33.17 -39.60
C THR A 1103 -35.81 33.07 -41.10
N SER A 1104 -36.80 33.65 -41.75
CA SER A 1104 -36.90 33.94 -43.16
C SER A 1104 -35.94 35.07 -43.55
N ARG A 1105 -35.46 35.02 -44.80
CA ARG A 1105 -35.01 36.14 -45.66
C ARG A 1105 -33.97 37.09 -45.05
N TYR A 1106 -32.72 37.03 -45.51
CA TYR A 1106 -32.17 37.70 -46.69
C TYR A 1106 -30.74 37.21 -46.93
#